data_AF-A0A5B1R1F9-F1
#
_entry.id   AF-A0A5B1R1F9-F1
#
_cell.length_a   1.000
_cell.length_b   1.000
_cell.length_c   1.000
_cell.angle_alpha   90.00
_cell.angle_beta   90.00
_cell.angle_gamma   90.00
#
_symmetry.space_group_name_H-M   'P 1'
#
loop_
_entity.id
_entity.type
_entity.pdbx_description
1 polymer ?
#
loop_
_entity_poly.entity_id
_entity_poly.type
_entity_poly.pdbx_seq_one_letter_code
_entity_poly.pdbx_strand_id
1 'polypeptide(L)'
;MVDTVDVSGRPFTPAERTQVEGHLWARPVIAKFPGAAGAPLPGYTSSTPAYDANRVHFDRENKNIWAPFKSKMSWNMAYWAKTRGPSSSAISELLAMDDLPERLGLEYHTVAELNEIIREQLPSRPKFEAKNISVGGETYEVYFRDIIPCIRALFGNPEFAKHLLLAPERHYKDANMTVRVYTEMNTGKWWWSAQAALEQKKPGATVIPIIVSSDKTQLTMFRNKNAYPLYLTIGNIPKDIRRKPSRQAQVLIGYLPTAKLDHIKNKTARRRALGNLFHACLTRIFDPLRVHGESGLAMVSGDGVWRRCHPIFATYVGDYPEQILVTCTLTGDSPKCPTRYDELDGDDECDLRDLDDTLDAFELADGDPTIFHAACRIQRLRPIFHPFWERLPYVNIFRSITPDILHQLYQGVVKHVVSWVSDSKAFGAEAIDARCRCMPPNHNARLFTSGITSLSRVSGTEHKDMCRILLGLIVDLPLPNGQDPSRIVRAVRGILDFLYLAQYPAHTSETLAAMDAALQRFHDNRKIFIELGIRSDFNIPKLHELRHYRPSIELFGTTDNCNTEQWERLHIDLTKKAWRNTNTRDAYPQMTAWVELMEQMHQHQAFIEWRKAGHPTVTNYRLTDARLHMHLEMTKHPTRRSVSLDTLNDEYGAIDFSDALALFVASHNFPNIGPAARQNRADNTLIPSTAVSVFHKAKFWNHDALRREDGQDERDAVHARPYQHDKRGRMVPGRFDTALIKVGADSRERGVTGFRVGQVRVIFELSKTAADELFSVPARPPPPQHLVYVEWFTPFAHPEADSLMYRVSRSYQSNGRRSASIVPLQALQRSVQLFPRFGAAVPEGWTSYNVLDKCETFRVNPFLDRHSYMTIF
;
A
#
# COMPACT_ATOMS: atom_id res chain seq x y z
N MET A 1 16.74 -14.65 25.40
CA MET A 1 17.97 -14.22 24.68
C MET A 1 18.16 -15.13 23.48
N VAL A 2 17.75 -14.70 22.28
CA VAL A 2 18.26 -15.07 20.93
C VAL A 2 17.72 -13.98 19.97
N ASP A 3 18.42 -12.85 19.83
CA ASP A 3 19.44 -12.49 18.83
C ASP A 3 18.89 -11.88 17.53
N THR A 4 18.86 -10.54 17.54
CA THR A 4 18.72 -9.68 16.35
C THR A 4 19.74 -8.56 16.42
N VAL A 5 20.99 -8.96 16.66
CA VAL A 5 22.13 -8.09 16.87
C VAL A 5 23.35 -8.80 16.25
N ASP A 6 24.27 -8.10 15.58
CA ASP A 6 25.68 -8.51 15.73
C ASP A 6 25.96 -8.43 17.24
N VAL A 7 26.85 -9.27 17.78
CA VAL A 7 27.16 -9.47 19.21
C VAL A 7 27.35 -8.14 20.00
N SER A 8 27.44 -6.99 19.32
CA SER A 8 27.70 -5.63 19.81
C SER A 8 26.56 -4.59 19.78
N GLY A 9 25.31 -4.87 19.34
CA GLY A 9 24.24 -3.83 19.38
C GLY A 9 24.08 -2.94 18.14
N ARG A 10 24.85 -3.16 17.06
CA ARG A 10 24.95 -2.18 15.95
C ARG A 10 23.93 -2.39 14.82
N PRO A 11 23.48 -1.31 14.14
CA PRO A 11 22.70 -1.43 12.91
C PRO A 11 23.43 -2.24 11.83
N PHE A 12 22.69 -3.01 11.04
CA PHE A 12 23.24 -3.67 9.86
C PHE A 12 23.83 -2.62 8.91
N THR A 13 25.03 -2.91 8.43
CA THR A 13 25.65 -2.22 7.30
C THR A 13 24.84 -2.47 6.02
N PRO A 14 24.96 -1.59 5.03
CA PRO A 14 24.33 -1.78 3.71
C PRO A 14 24.66 -3.13 3.06
N ALA A 15 25.88 -3.65 3.27
CA ALA A 15 26.31 -4.94 2.75
C ALA A 15 25.60 -6.12 3.45
N GLU A 16 25.50 -6.08 4.78
CA GLU A 16 24.76 -7.08 5.57
C GLU A 16 23.27 -7.04 5.23
N ARG A 17 22.71 -5.83 5.09
CA ARG A 17 21.32 -5.63 4.68
C ARG A 17 21.02 -6.20 3.30
N THR A 18 21.91 -5.97 2.34
CA THR A 18 21.82 -6.54 0.98
C THR A 18 21.75 -8.08 1.00
N GLN A 19 22.47 -8.72 1.91
CA GLN A 19 22.46 -10.18 2.10
C GLN A 19 21.17 -10.66 2.78
N VAL A 20 20.70 -9.94 3.79
CA VAL A 20 19.45 -10.21 4.52
C VAL A 20 18.24 -10.13 3.58
N GLU A 21 18.19 -9.10 2.76
CA GLU A 21 17.09 -8.80 1.84
C GLU A 21 17.13 -9.60 0.54
N GLY A 22 18.15 -10.44 0.33
CA GLY A 22 18.31 -11.19 -0.92
C GLY A 22 17.14 -12.09 -1.29
N HIS A 23 16.40 -12.58 -0.29
CA HIS A 23 15.20 -13.42 -0.47
C HIS A 23 14.05 -12.70 -1.17
N LEU A 24 14.00 -11.37 -1.07
CA LEU A 24 12.91 -10.60 -1.65
C LEU A 24 12.89 -10.73 -3.18
N TRP A 25 14.02 -11.04 -3.78
CA TRP A 25 14.23 -11.00 -5.23
C TRP A 25 14.49 -12.37 -5.85
N ALA A 26 14.49 -13.42 -5.02
CA ALA A 26 14.73 -14.79 -5.45
C ALA A 26 13.41 -15.57 -5.36
N ARG A 27 13.19 -16.50 -6.29
CA ARG A 27 12.09 -17.44 -6.16
C ARG A 27 12.34 -18.30 -4.91
N PRO A 28 11.40 -18.37 -3.95
CA PRO A 28 11.61 -19.16 -2.76
C PRO A 28 11.60 -20.64 -3.10
N VAL A 29 12.30 -21.43 -2.29
CA VAL A 29 12.16 -22.88 -2.26
C VAL A 29 10.85 -23.20 -1.54
N ILE A 30 9.95 -23.93 -2.21
CA ILE A 30 8.59 -24.19 -1.71
C ILE A 30 8.52 -25.62 -1.20
N ALA A 31 8.31 -25.79 0.11
CA ALA A 31 7.83 -27.03 0.69
C ALA A 31 6.29 -27.02 0.69
N LYS A 32 5.71 -27.97 -0.04
CA LYS A 32 4.26 -28.17 -0.12
C LYS A 32 3.75 -28.82 1.16
N PHE A 33 2.49 -28.55 1.46
CA PHE A 33 1.79 -29.25 2.52
C PHE A 33 1.71 -30.75 2.18
N PRO A 34 2.04 -31.67 3.11
CA PRO A 34 2.10 -33.11 2.82
C PRO A 34 0.73 -33.77 2.63
N GLY A 35 -0.34 -33.03 2.91
CA GLY A 35 -1.73 -33.47 2.85
C GLY A 35 -2.37 -33.51 1.47
N ALA A 36 -3.67 -33.83 1.46
CA ALA A 36 -4.53 -33.79 0.29
C ALA A 36 -5.35 -32.46 0.22
N ALA A 37 -4.93 -31.42 0.93
CA ALA A 37 -5.63 -30.15 0.99
C ALA A 37 -5.90 -29.60 -0.41
N GLY A 38 -7.14 -29.18 -0.66
CA GLY A 38 -7.56 -28.79 -2.00
C GLY A 38 -8.00 -29.94 -2.89
N ALA A 39 -7.99 -31.21 -2.49
CA ALA A 39 -8.36 -32.30 -3.39
C ALA A 39 -9.82 -32.18 -3.91
N PRO A 40 -10.08 -32.63 -5.16
CA PRO A 40 -11.45 -32.77 -5.66
C PRO A 40 -12.28 -33.67 -4.75
N LEU A 41 -13.55 -33.31 -4.56
CA LEU A 41 -14.48 -34.06 -3.73
C LEU A 41 -14.91 -35.35 -4.46
N PRO A 42 -14.67 -36.55 -3.90
CA PRO A 42 -15.05 -37.80 -4.56
C PRO A 42 -16.55 -37.90 -4.83
N GLY A 43 -16.93 -38.44 -5.99
CA GLY A 43 -18.33 -38.64 -6.38
C GLY A 43 -19.02 -37.41 -6.99
N TYR A 44 -18.34 -36.26 -7.09
CA TYR A 44 -18.85 -35.07 -7.78
C TYR A 44 -18.24 -34.94 -9.17
N THR A 45 -19.07 -34.72 -10.19
CA THR A 45 -18.61 -34.36 -11.55
C THR A 45 -18.28 -32.87 -11.61
N SER A 46 -17.27 -32.50 -12.41
CA SER A 46 -16.93 -31.08 -12.63
C SER A 46 -18.16 -30.30 -13.08
N SER A 47 -18.42 -29.17 -12.43
CA SER A 47 -19.45 -28.23 -12.83
C SER A 47 -18.95 -27.38 -13.99
N THR A 48 -19.87 -26.91 -14.83
CA THR A 48 -19.58 -25.86 -15.80
C THR A 48 -19.16 -24.58 -15.06
N PRO A 49 -18.02 -23.95 -15.40
CA PRO A 49 -17.63 -22.67 -14.83
C PRO A 49 -18.70 -21.59 -15.02
N ALA A 50 -18.76 -20.62 -14.10
CA ALA A 50 -19.86 -19.63 -14.07
C ALA A 50 -20.00 -18.83 -15.37
N TYR A 51 -18.88 -18.44 -16.01
CA TYR A 51 -18.92 -17.72 -17.28
C TYR A 51 -19.46 -18.58 -18.44
N ASP A 52 -19.08 -19.84 -18.50
CA ASP A 52 -19.62 -20.77 -19.49
C ASP A 52 -21.11 -21.02 -19.27
N ALA A 53 -21.54 -21.17 -18.01
CA ALA A 53 -22.96 -21.29 -17.66
C ALA A 53 -23.75 -20.04 -18.08
N ASN A 54 -23.23 -18.85 -17.78
CA ASN A 54 -23.84 -17.57 -18.18
C ASN A 54 -23.89 -17.41 -19.70
N ARG A 55 -22.83 -17.81 -20.41
CA ARG A 55 -22.81 -17.79 -21.88
C ARG A 55 -23.91 -18.66 -22.46
N VAL A 56 -24.07 -19.89 -21.96
CA VAL A 56 -25.15 -20.78 -22.41
C VAL A 56 -26.52 -20.21 -22.08
N HIS A 57 -26.67 -19.54 -20.94
CA HIS A 57 -27.91 -18.90 -20.52
C HIS A 57 -28.31 -17.70 -21.39
N PHE A 58 -27.38 -16.77 -21.63
CA PHE A 58 -27.66 -15.53 -22.37
C PHE A 58 -27.76 -15.73 -23.87
N ASP A 59 -26.88 -16.55 -24.43
CA ASP A 59 -26.71 -16.64 -25.87
C ASP A 59 -25.89 -17.88 -26.24
N ARG A 60 -26.56 -19.04 -26.26
CA ARG A 60 -25.96 -20.34 -26.59
C ARG A 60 -25.21 -20.31 -27.94
N GLU A 61 -25.70 -19.52 -28.90
CA GLU A 61 -25.13 -19.38 -30.25
C GLU A 61 -24.00 -18.34 -30.34
N ASN A 62 -23.74 -17.60 -29.26
CA ASN A 62 -22.70 -16.57 -29.14
C ASN A 62 -22.78 -15.43 -30.19
N LYS A 63 -23.98 -15.08 -30.66
CA LYS A 63 -24.22 -14.03 -31.67
C LYS A 63 -24.21 -12.61 -31.09
N ASN A 64 -24.65 -12.42 -29.85
CA ASN A 64 -24.71 -11.14 -29.16
C ASN A 64 -23.83 -11.13 -27.90
N ILE A 65 -22.63 -10.58 -28.03
CA ILE A 65 -21.67 -10.47 -26.90
C ILE A 65 -22.15 -9.59 -25.74
N TRP A 66 -23.20 -8.78 -25.97
CA TRP A 66 -23.75 -7.81 -25.00
C TRP A 66 -25.02 -8.31 -24.32
N ALA A 67 -25.51 -9.51 -24.67
CA ALA A 67 -26.70 -10.10 -24.08
C ALA A 67 -26.61 -10.10 -22.53
N PRO A 68 -27.66 -9.70 -21.81
CA PRO A 68 -29.05 -9.53 -22.27
C PRO A 68 -29.33 -8.25 -23.06
N PHE A 69 -28.39 -7.31 -23.13
CA PHE A 69 -28.62 -6.06 -23.83
C PHE A 69 -28.68 -6.25 -25.34
N LYS A 70 -29.60 -5.51 -25.97
CA LYS A 70 -29.85 -5.40 -27.43
C LYS A 70 -28.60 -5.38 -28.29
N SER A 71 -27.70 -4.49 -27.89
CA SER A 71 -26.62 -3.99 -28.73
C SER A 71 -25.49 -3.41 -27.90
N LYS A 72 -24.35 -3.15 -28.55
CA LYS A 72 -23.23 -2.39 -27.96
C LYS A 72 -23.67 -1.02 -27.46
N MET A 73 -24.56 -0.33 -28.19
CA MET A 73 -25.01 1.01 -27.82
C MET A 73 -25.84 0.95 -26.54
N SER A 74 -26.78 0.01 -26.47
CA SER A 74 -27.62 -0.21 -25.29
C SER A 74 -26.78 -0.52 -24.04
N TRP A 75 -25.83 -1.47 -24.15
CA TRP A 75 -24.90 -1.74 -23.04
C TRP A 75 -24.09 -0.52 -22.64
N ASN A 76 -23.49 0.19 -23.61
CA ASN A 76 -22.65 1.36 -23.30
C ASN A 76 -23.45 2.46 -22.60
N MET A 77 -24.70 2.69 -23.03
CA MET A 77 -25.60 3.67 -22.42
C MET A 77 -25.98 3.25 -21.00
N ALA A 78 -26.37 1.99 -20.80
CA ALA A 78 -26.68 1.42 -19.48
C ALA A 78 -25.47 1.52 -18.53
N TYR A 79 -24.30 1.07 -18.98
CA TYR A 79 -23.07 1.08 -18.20
C TYR A 79 -22.62 2.50 -17.85
N TRP A 80 -22.68 3.43 -18.82
CA TRP A 80 -22.40 4.84 -18.55
C TRP A 80 -23.39 5.42 -17.54
N ALA A 81 -24.70 5.21 -17.73
CA ALA A 81 -25.74 5.76 -16.87
C ALA A 81 -25.58 5.31 -15.41
N LYS A 82 -25.20 4.05 -15.17
CA LYS A 82 -25.00 3.53 -13.81
C LYS A 82 -23.65 3.89 -13.19
N THR A 83 -22.57 3.88 -13.98
CA THR A 83 -21.22 4.05 -13.44
C THR A 83 -20.73 5.48 -13.40
N ARG A 84 -21.24 6.34 -14.29
CA ARG A 84 -20.79 7.73 -14.47
C ARG A 84 -21.92 8.74 -14.71
N GLY A 85 -23.15 8.26 -14.84
CA GLY A 85 -24.29 9.07 -15.25
C GLY A 85 -24.73 10.09 -14.18
N PRO A 86 -25.55 11.07 -14.58
CA PRO A 86 -26.25 11.97 -13.68
C PRO A 86 -27.30 11.21 -12.83
N SER A 87 -28.03 11.91 -11.97
CA SER A 87 -29.05 11.30 -11.11
C SER A 87 -30.08 10.48 -11.89
N SER A 88 -30.75 9.53 -11.22
CA SER A 88 -31.85 8.77 -11.84
C SER A 88 -32.90 9.69 -12.48
N SER A 89 -33.17 10.86 -11.91
CA SER A 89 -34.08 11.85 -12.50
C SER A 89 -33.58 12.38 -13.84
N ALA A 90 -32.29 12.76 -13.93
CA ALA A 90 -31.70 13.27 -15.16
C ALA A 90 -31.63 12.20 -16.25
N ILE A 91 -31.40 10.93 -15.90
CA ILE A 91 -31.49 9.83 -16.86
C ILE A 91 -32.94 9.62 -17.32
N SER A 92 -33.92 9.68 -16.41
CA SER A 92 -35.33 9.59 -16.80
C SER A 92 -35.74 10.74 -17.73
N GLU A 93 -35.31 11.97 -17.46
CA GLU A 93 -35.53 13.13 -18.34
C GLU A 93 -34.88 12.92 -19.72
N LEU A 94 -33.67 12.38 -19.76
CA LEU A 94 -32.98 12.05 -21.01
C LEU A 94 -33.71 10.98 -21.82
N LEU A 95 -34.15 9.89 -21.16
CA LEU A 95 -34.89 8.81 -21.83
C LEU A 95 -36.30 9.22 -22.27
N ALA A 96 -36.86 10.26 -21.67
CA ALA A 96 -38.16 10.83 -22.05
C ALA A 96 -38.09 11.80 -23.24
N MET A 97 -36.90 12.12 -23.77
CA MET A 97 -36.77 12.97 -24.97
C MET A 97 -37.32 12.25 -26.21
N ASP A 98 -38.13 12.96 -27.00
CA ASP A 98 -38.82 12.43 -28.19
C ASP A 98 -37.89 11.59 -29.09
N ASP A 99 -38.32 10.34 -29.33
CA ASP A 99 -37.65 9.30 -30.13
C ASP A 99 -36.19 8.96 -29.74
N LEU A 100 -35.67 9.46 -28.62
CA LEU A 100 -34.25 9.26 -28.30
C LEU A 100 -33.93 7.77 -28.01
N PRO A 101 -34.69 7.04 -27.17
CA PRO A 101 -34.45 5.62 -26.95
C PRO A 101 -34.50 4.80 -28.26
N GLU A 102 -35.47 5.09 -29.14
CA GLU A 102 -35.64 4.44 -30.43
C GLU A 102 -34.46 4.72 -31.36
N ARG A 103 -34.03 5.98 -31.46
CA ARG A 103 -32.87 6.39 -32.29
C ARG A 103 -31.57 5.76 -31.82
N LEU A 104 -31.43 5.52 -30.53
CA LEU A 104 -30.27 4.83 -29.94
C LEU A 104 -30.41 3.30 -29.94
N GLY A 105 -31.59 2.78 -30.29
CA GLY A 105 -31.88 1.35 -30.28
C GLY A 105 -31.87 0.74 -28.87
N LEU A 106 -32.37 1.47 -27.88
CA LEU A 106 -32.47 1.02 -26.48
C LEU A 106 -33.74 0.20 -26.28
N GLU A 107 -33.65 -0.87 -25.50
CA GLU A 107 -34.77 -1.72 -25.09
C GLU A 107 -35.43 -1.29 -23.77
N TYR A 108 -35.03 -0.13 -23.24
CA TYR A 108 -35.56 0.47 -22.03
C TYR A 108 -35.82 1.97 -22.26
N HIS A 109 -36.95 2.44 -21.76
CA HIS A 109 -37.45 3.81 -21.86
C HIS A 109 -37.45 4.51 -20.51
N THR A 110 -37.30 3.76 -19.43
CA THR A 110 -37.22 4.30 -18.08
C THR A 110 -36.04 3.74 -17.30
N VAL A 111 -35.60 4.47 -16.27
CA VAL A 111 -34.60 3.98 -15.31
C VAL A 111 -35.10 2.74 -14.57
N ALA A 112 -36.42 2.61 -14.39
CA ALA A 112 -37.04 1.45 -13.77
C ALA A 112 -36.87 0.20 -14.64
N GLU A 113 -37.22 0.27 -15.92
CA GLU A 113 -37.01 -0.83 -16.89
C GLU A 113 -35.53 -1.20 -17.00
N LEU A 114 -34.63 -0.21 -17.05
CA LEU A 114 -33.19 -0.48 -17.06
C LEU A 114 -32.75 -1.24 -15.78
N ASN A 115 -33.24 -0.82 -14.61
CA ASN A 115 -32.94 -1.50 -13.35
C ASN A 115 -33.52 -2.92 -13.32
N GLU A 116 -34.67 -3.14 -13.92
CA GLU A 116 -35.32 -4.46 -14.01
C GLU A 116 -34.50 -5.41 -14.87
N ILE A 117 -34.04 -4.98 -16.06
CA ILE A 117 -33.12 -5.75 -16.91
C ILE A 117 -31.88 -6.14 -16.10
N ILE A 118 -31.27 -5.19 -15.39
CA ILE A 118 -30.07 -5.45 -14.59
C ILE A 118 -30.37 -6.47 -13.49
N ARG A 119 -31.43 -6.27 -12.70
CA ARG A 119 -31.74 -7.10 -11.52
C ARG A 119 -32.14 -8.52 -11.87
N GLU A 120 -32.98 -8.68 -12.90
CA GLU A 120 -33.61 -9.94 -13.22
C GLU A 120 -32.79 -10.76 -14.22
N GLN A 121 -32.01 -10.10 -15.09
CA GLN A 121 -31.30 -10.79 -16.15
C GLN A 121 -29.79 -10.90 -15.89
N LEU A 122 -29.14 -9.99 -15.17
CA LEU A 122 -27.69 -10.11 -14.93
C LEU A 122 -27.38 -11.02 -13.73
N PRO A 123 -26.27 -11.79 -13.79
CA PRO A 123 -25.83 -12.58 -12.64
C PRO A 123 -25.58 -11.65 -11.46
N SER A 124 -26.06 -12.04 -10.27
CA SER A 124 -25.98 -11.20 -9.07
C SER A 124 -25.18 -11.86 -7.97
N ARG A 125 -24.58 -11.00 -7.13
CA ARG A 125 -24.12 -11.40 -5.81
C ARG A 125 -25.32 -11.70 -4.90
N PRO A 126 -25.08 -12.33 -3.74
CA PRO A 126 -26.14 -12.52 -2.75
C PRO A 126 -26.80 -11.19 -2.40
N LYS A 127 -28.14 -11.18 -2.38
CA LYS A 127 -28.93 -9.99 -2.05
C LYS A 127 -28.83 -9.67 -0.55
N PHE A 128 -28.96 -8.40 -0.20
CA PHE A 128 -29.10 -7.97 1.18
C PHE A 128 -30.47 -8.38 1.73
N GLU A 129 -30.48 -8.89 2.97
CA GLU A 129 -31.65 -9.06 3.80
C GLU A 129 -31.61 -8.06 4.98
N ALA A 130 -32.79 -7.70 5.48
CA ALA A 130 -32.94 -6.87 6.67
C ALA A 130 -33.46 -7.73 7.83
N LYS A 131 -32.87 -7.58 9.02
CA LYS A 131 -33.37 -8.23 10.24
C LYS A 131 -33.35 -7.28 11.42
N ASN A 132 -34.28 -7.52 12.33
CA ASN A 132 -34.42 -6.77 13.57
C ASN A 132 -33.59 -7.41 14.68
N ILE A 133 -32.80 -6.60 15.38
CA ILE A 133 -32.02 -6.97 16.56
C ILE A 133 -32.39 -6.04 17.69
N SER A 134 -32.83 -6.60 18.81
CA SER A 134 -33.28 -5.83 19.97
C SER A 134 -32.21 -5.83 21.07
N VAL A 135 -31.77 -4.63 21.47
CA VAL A 135 -30.82 -4.45 22.58
C VAL A 135 -31.20 -3.20 23.37
N GLY A 136 -31.23 -3.32 24.71
CA GLY A 136 -31.52 -2.19 25.59
C GLY A 136 -32.94 -1.63 25.42
N GLY A 137 -33.92 -2.50 25.11
CA GLY A 137 -35.33 -2.13 24.94
C GLY A 137 -35.69 -1.47 23.60
N GLU A 138 -34.74 -1.33 22.68
CA GLU A 138 -34.97 -0.80 21.34
C GLU A 138 -34.61 -1.83 20.27
N THR A 139 -35.27 -1.75 19.12
CA THR A 139 -35.06 -2.63 17.97
C THR A 139 -34.35 -1.88 16.86
N TYR A 140 -33.32 -2.51 16.31
CA TYR A 140 -32.45 -2.00 15.27
C TYR A 140 -32.49 -2.90 14.05
N GLU A 141 -32.64 -2.29 12.89
CA GLU A 141 -32.56 -3.02 11.64
C GLU A 141 -31.09 -3.13 11.19
N VAL A 142 -30.64 -4.36 10.97
CA VAL A 142 -29.35 -4.67 10.34
C VAL A 142 -29.59 -5.13 8.91
N TYR A 143 -28.85 -4.56 7.98
CA TYR A 143 -28.85 -4.98 6.57
C TYR A 143 -27.60 -5.80 6.32
N PHE A 144 -27.75 -7.05 5.90
CA PHE A 144 -26.61 -7.94 5.67
C PHE A 144 -26.89 -8.99 4.62
N ARG A 145 -25.84 -9.69 4.17
CA ARG A 145 -25.92 -10.81 3.23
C ARG A 145 -25.59 -12.10 3.96
N ASP A 146 -26.20 -13.20 3.55
CA ASP A 146 -25.73 -14.52 3.99
C ASP A 146 -24.27 -14.69 3.56
N ILE A 147 -23.42 -14.98 4.55
CA ILE A 147 -21.99 -15.07 4.38
C ILE A 147 -21.57 -16.24 3.49
N ILE A 148 -22.29 -17.36 3.51
CA ILE A 148 -21.91 -18.57 2.75
C ILE A 148 -22.05 -18.35 1.24
N PRO A 149 -23.17 -17.82 0.73
CA PRO A 149 -23.26 -17.35 -0.65
C PRO A 149 -22.19 -16.31 -1.03
N CYS A 150 -21.81 -15.40 -0.13
CA CYS A 150 -20.74 -14.43 -0.41
C CYS A 150 -19.37 -15.11 -0.59
N ILE A 151 -19.06 -16.09 0.26
CA ILE A 151 -17.84 -16.90 0.16
C ILE A 151 -17.84 -17.72 -1.15
N ARG A 152 -18.99 -18.32 -1.52
CA ARG A 152 -19.16 -19.04 -2.80
C ARG A 152 -18.93 -18.13 -4.00
N ALA A 153 -19.44 -16.89 -3.96
CA ALA A 153 -19.26 -15.93 -5.05
C ALA A 153 -17.79 -15.54 -5.26
N LEU A 154 -16.99 -15.46 -4.18
CA LEU A 154 -15.55 -15.22 -4.30
C LEU A 154 -14.80 -16.47 -4.77
N PHE A 155 -15.03 -17.62 -4.13
CA PHE A 155 -14.31 -18.86 -4.42
C PHE A 155 -14.63 -19.44 -5.81
N GLY A 156 -15.88 -19.28 -6.26
CA GLY A 156 -16.38 -19.75 -7.55
C GLY A 156 -16.17 -18.77 -8.71
N ASN A 157 -15.49 -17.63 -8.50
CA ASN A 157 -15.27 -16.66 -9.56
C ASN A 157 -14.22 -17.18 -10.57
N PRO A 158 -14.56 -17.35 -11.86
CA PRO A 158 -13.61 -17.80 -12.88
C PRO A 158 -12.37 -16.90 -13.03
N GLU A 159 -12.49 -15.59 -12.75
CA GLU A 159 -11.35 -14.66 -12.81
C GLU A 159 -10.26 -14.95 -11.76
N PHE A 160 -10.62 -15.62 -10.67
CA PHE A 160 -9.69 -15.98 -9.59
C PHE A 160 -9.21 -17.42 -9.67
N ALA A 161 -9.86 -18.27 -10.46
CA ALA A 161 -9.63 -19.72 -10.47
C ALA A 161 -8.15 -20.11 -10.56
N LYS A 162 -7.39 -19.47 -11.48
CA LYS A 162 -5.96 -19.72 -11.68
C LYS A 162 -5.04 -19.20 -10.55
N HIS A 163 -5.58 -18.38 -9.66
CA HIS A 163 -4.86 -17.72 -8.57
C HIS A 163 -5.24 -18.27 -7.19
N LEU A 164 -6.28 -19.11 -7.09
CA LEU A 164 -6.77 -19.60 -5.82
C LEU A 164 -5.70 -20.45 -5.11
N LEU A 165 -5.38 -20.05 -3.89
CA LEU A 165 -4.51 -20.78 -2.98
C LEU A 165 -5.37 -21.80 -2.21
N LEU A 166 -5.17 -23.09 -2.50
CA LEU A 166 -5.97 -24.18 -1.93
C LEU A 166 -5.30 -24.91 -0.77
N ALA A 167 -4.00 -24.69 -0.56
CA ALA A 167 -3.24 -25.33 0.49
C ALA A 167 -2.18 -24.36 1.06
N PRO A 168 -1.82 -24.52 2.34
CA PRO A 168 -0.70 -23.79 2.91
C PRO A 168 0.62 -24.27 2.30
N GLU A 169 1.63 -23.42 2.38
CA GLU A 169 2.98 -23.70 1.89
C GLU A 169 4.01 -23.19 2.88
N ARG A 170 5.23 -23.71 2.82
CA ARG A 170 6.39 -23.14 3.51
C ARG A 170 7.41 -22.72 2.49
N HIS A 171 7.63 -21.43 2.38
CA HIS A 171 8.64 -20.81 1.52
C HIS A 171 9.96 -20.64 2.27
N TYR A 172 11.08 -20.87 1.58
CA TYR A 172 12.41 -20.75 2.14
C TYR A 172 13.35 -19.98 1.21
N LYS A 173 14.30 -19.26 1.80
CA LYS A 173 15.33 -18.50 1.07
C LYS A 173 16.39 -19.42 0.46
N ASP A 174 16.68 -20.54 1.11
CA ASP A 174 17.78 -21.45 0.80
C ASP A 174 17.30 -22.88 0.50
N ALA A 175 18.10 -23.62 -0.28
CA ALA A 175 17.83 -25.00 -0.66
C ALA A 175 17.78 -25.96 0.53
N ASN A 176 18.49 -25.64 1.62
CA ASN A 176 18.50 -26.44 2.85
C ASN A 176 17.27 -26.17 3.75
N MET A 177 16.37 -25.27 3.33
CA MET A 177 15.14 -24.93 4.04
C MET A 177 15.37 -24.43 5.48
N THR A 178 16.43 -23.65 5.70
CA THR A 178 16.81 -23.15 7.04
C THR A 178 16.18 -21.79 7.36
N VAL A 179 15.99 -20.93 6.35
CA VAL A 179 15.46 -19.57 6.52
C VAL A 179 14.06 -19.48 5.94
N ARG A 180 13.05 -19.34 6.81
CA ARG A 180 11.65 -19.18 6.43
C ARG A 180 11.41 -17.84 5.76
N VAL A 181 10.54 -17.85 4.74
CA VAL A 181 9.99 -16.67 4.06
C VAL A 181 8.47 -16.63 4.30
N TYR A 182 7.96 -15.45 4.65
CA TYR A 182 6.54 -15.14 4.87
C TYR A 182 6.11 -14.05 3.88
N THR A 183 5.04 -14.30 3.12
CA THR A 183 4.53 -13.41 2.06
C THR A 183 3.01 -13.26 2.13
N GLU A 184 2.32 -14.37 1.87
CA GLU A 184 0.87 -14.51 1.83
C GLU A 184 0.37 -15.25 3.07
N MET A 185 -0.95 -15.21 3.29
CA MET A 185 -1.57 -15.94 4.41
C MET A 185 -1.30 -17.45 4.35
N ASN A 186 -1.23 -18.05 3.16
CA ASN A 186 -0.96 -19.49 3.01
C ASN A 186 0.49 -19.87 3.39
N THR A 187 1.39 -18.88 3.43
CA THR A 187 2.78 -19.07 3.90
C THR A 187 2.93 -18.91 5.40
N GLY A 188 1.89 -18.40 6.08
CA GLY A 188 1.88 -18.17 7.52
C GLY A 188 1.67 -19.44 8.34
N LYS A 189 2.14 -19.40 9.60
CA LYS A 189 2.04 -20.49 10.57
C LYS A 189 0.57 -20.82 10.89
N TRP A 190 -0.34 -19.84 10.85
CA TRP A 190 -1.76 -20.04 11.18
C TRP A 190 -2.42 -21.01 10.20
N TRP A 191 -2.33 -20.76 8.89
CA TRP A 191 -3.00 -21.59 7.89
C TRP A 191 -2.45 -23.02 7.93
N TRP A 192 -1.12 -23.18 8.01
CA TRP A 192 -0.51 -24.50 8.15
C TRP A 192 -1.08 -25.29 9.35
N SER A 193 -1.18 -24.64 10.51
CA SER A 193 -1.66 -25.28 11.75
C SER A 193 -3.16 -25.62 11.66
N ALA A 194 -3.98 -24.70 11.17
CA ALA A 194 -5.41 -24.92 10.98
C ALA A 194 -5.69 -26.04 9.97
N GLN A 195 -4.94 -26.06 8.87
CA GLN A 195 -5.06 -27.09 7.83
C GLN A 195 -4.66 -28.46 8.35
N ALA A 196 -3.57 -28.56 9.11
CA ALA A 196 -3.13 -29.82 9.73
C ALA A 196 -4.17 -30.38 10.71
N ALA A 197 -4.72 -29.53 11.58
CA ALA A 197 -5.77 -29.94 12.52
C ALA A 197 -7.05 -30.41 11.81
N LEU A 198 -7.43 -29.75 10.71
CA LEU A 198 -8.59 -30.14 9.91
C LEU A 198 -8.37 -31.43 9.15
N GLU A 199 -7.23 -31.61 8.48
CA GLU A 199 -6.98 -32.80 7.67
C GLU A 199 -6.94 -34.08 8.49
N GLN A 200 -6.44 -34.02 9.72
CA GLN A 200 -6.49 -35.15 10.65
C GLN A 200 -7.91 -35.68 10.84
N LYS A 201 -8.91 -34.80 10.82
CA LYS A 201 -10.33 -35.14 11.00
C LYS A 201 -11.07 -35.34 9.67
N LYS A 202 -10.68 -34.63 8.62
CA LYS A 202 -11.35 -34.53 7.33
C LYS A 202 -10.30 -34.53 6.20
N PRO A 203 -9.79 -35.69 5.77
CA PRO A 203 -8.83 -35.77 4.67
C PRO A 203 -9.36 -35.08 3.41
N GLY A 204 -8.51 -34.29 2.76
CA GLY A 204 -8.88 -33.50 1.57
C GLY A 204 -9.60 -32.17 1.88
N ALA A 205 -9.79 -31.82 3.16
CA ALA A 205 -10.35 -30.53 3.54
C ALA A 205 -9.49 -29.36 3.05
N THR A 206 -10.13 -28.24 2.74
CA THR A 206 -9.49 -26.99 2.34
C THR A 206 -9.94 -25.87 3.26
N VAL A 207 -9.00 -25.22 3.95
CA VAL A 207 -9.31 -24.01 4.72
C VAL A 207 -9.69 -22.89 3.76
N ILE A 208 -10.78 -22.19 4.09
CA ILE A 208 -11.17 -20.91 3.48
C ILE A 208 -11.00 -19.82 4.56
N PRO A 209 -9.85 -19.13 4.61
CA PRO A 209 -9.61 -18.12 5.65
C PRO A 209 -10.53 -16.92 5.44
N ILE A 210 -11.35 -16.58 6.43
CA ILE A 210 -12.25 -15.43 6.37
C ILE A 210 -11.55 -14.22 6.97
N ILE A 211 -11.41 -13.17 6.16
CA ILE A 211 -10.81 -11.89 6.52
C ILE A 211 -11.94 -10.87 6.57
N VAL A 212 -12.11 -10.24 7.73
CA VAL A 212 -13.20 -9.31 8.01
C VAL A 212 -12.62 -7.93 8.31
N SER A 213 -13.31 -6.88 7.87
CA SER A 213 -13.02 -5.52 8.32
C SER A 213 -14.30 -4.72 8.54
N SER A 214 -14.27 -3.83 9.52
CA SER A 214 -15.30 -2.81 9.72
C SER A 214 -14.65 -1.50 10.13
N ASP A 215 -15.29 -0.41 9.75
CA ASP A 215 -15.00 0.90 10.32
C ASP A 215 -16.22 1.80 10.15
N LYS A 216 -16.48 2.64 11.15
CA LYS A 216 -17.60 3.57 11.14
C LYS A 216 -17.19 4.83 10.39
N THR A 217 -17.62 4.94 9.15
CA THR A 217 -17.30 6.10 8.30
C THR A 217 -18.37 7.19 8.39
N GLN A 218 -17.93 8.44 8.40
CA GLN A 218 -18.78 9.61 8.22
C GLN A 218 -19.22 9.75 6.76
N LEU A 219 -20.53 9.97 6.53
CA LEU A 219 -21.15 10.14 5.22
C LEU A 219 -21.25 11.62 4.82
N THR A 220 -21.51 12.51 5.77
CA THR A 220 -21.73 13.94 5.54
C THR A 220 -20.89 14.79 6.48
N MET A 221 -20.28 15.87 5.95
CA MET A 221 -19.55 16.85 6.76
C MET A 221 -20.48 17.65 7.68
N PHE A 222 -21.74 17.83 7.27
CA PHE A 222 -22.79 18.51 8.02
C PHE A 222 -23.79 17.48 8.58
N ARG A 223 -24.29 17.67 9.80
CA ARG A 223 -25.29 16.81 10.49
C ARG A 223 -24.81 15.40 10.94
N ASN A 224 -23.50 15.11 10.92
CA ASN A 224 -22.86 13.92 11.51
C ASN A 224 -23.56 12.59 11.19
N LYS A 225 -23.95 12.36 9.92
CA LYS A 225 -24.47 11.06 9.47
C LYS A 225 -23.31 10.10 9.25
N ASN A 226 -23.45 8.88 9.75
CA ASN A 226 -22.45 7.83 9.67
C ASN A 226 -23.07 6.57 9.06
N ALA A 227 -22.24 5.71 8.48
CA ALA A 227 -22.56 4.33 8.14
C ALA A 227 -21.50 3.42 8.76
N TYR A 228 -21.85 2.16 8.97
CA TYR A 228 -20.96 1.18 9.57
C TYR A 228 -20.85 -0.08 8.70
N PRO A 229 -20.15 0.02 7.57
CA PRO A 229 -19.96 -1.12 6.66
C PRO A 229 -19.13 -2.23 7.28
N LEU A 230 -19.49 -3.47 6.94
CA LEU A 230 -18.77 -4.70 7.23
C LEU A 230 -18.37 -5.36 5.91
N TYR A 231 -17.07 -5.56 5.69
CA TYR A 231 -16.54 -6.19 4.48
C TYR A 231 -15.95 -7.57 4.78
N LEU A 232 -15.94 -8.41 3.74
CA LEU A 232 -15.38 -9.75 3.76
C LEU A 232 -14.55 -10.04 2.51
N THR A 233 -13.45 -10.76 2.69
CA THR A 233 -12.71 -11.44 1.62
C THR A 233 -12.20 -12.79 2.13
N ILE A 234 -11.62 -13.59 1.24
CA ILE A 234 -11.04 -14.90 1.57
C ILE A 234 -9.53 -14.91 1.36
N GLY A 235 -8.79 -15.52 2.28
CA GLY A 235 -7.33 -15.66 2.20
C GLY A 235 -6.83 -16.51 1.02
N ASN A 236 -7.73 -17.26 0.38
CA ASN A 236 -7.43 -18.03 -0.84
C ASN A 236 -7.16 -17.14 -2.05
N ILE A 237 -7.54 -15.86 -2.02
CA ILE A 237 -7.23 -14.91 -3.08
C ILE A 237 -5.93 -14.17 -2.71
N PRO A 238 -4.88 -14.20 -3.56
CA PRO A 238 -3.62 -13.50 -3.31
C PRO A 238 -3.83 -12.02 -2.99
N LYS A 239 -3.03 -11.47 -2.07
CA LYS A 239 -3.21 -10.08 -1.59
C LYS A 239 -3.13 -9.05 -2.71
N ASP A 240 -2.31 -9.26 -3.73
CA ASP A 240 -2.16 -8.32 -4.87
C ASP A 240 -3.41 -8.27 -5.78
N ILE A 241 -4.28 -9.27 -5.71
CA ILE A 241 -5.62 -9.24 -6.31
C ILE A 241 -6.62 -8.63 -5.34
N ARG A 242 -6.63 -9.04 -4.06
CA ARG A 242 -7.52 -8.49 -3.02
C ARG A 242 -7.43 -6.97 -2.92
N ARG A 243 -6.22 -6.43 -3.06
CA ARG A 243 -5.88 -5.00 -2.99
C ARG A 243 -6.41 -4.14 -4.12
N LYS A 244 -6.95 -4.72 -5.19
CA LYS A 244 -7.44 -4.00 -6.37
C LYS A 244 -8.98 -3.97 -6.30
N PRO A 245 -9.62 -2.86 -5.88
CA PRO A 245 -11.08 -2.77 -5.83
C PRO A 245 -11.76 -3.10 -7.16
N SER A 246 -11.10 -2.77 -8.27
CA SER A 246 -11.56 -3.10 -9.63
C SER A 246 -11.67 -4.60 -9.92
N ARG A 247 -10.98 -5.46 -9.17
CA ARG A 247 -11.06 -6.92 -9.27
C ARG A 247 -12.21 -7.51 -8.46
N GLN A 248 -12.94 -6.69 -7.68
CA GLN A 248 -14.07 -7.12 -6.84
C GLN A 248 -13.76 -8.33 -5.93
N ALA A 249 -12.51 -8.50 -5.49
CA ALA A 249 -12.10 -9.59 -4.59
C ALA A 249 -12.54 -9.40 -3.13
N GLN A 250 -13.35 -8.37 -2.85
CA GLN A 250 -13.91 -8.06 -1.54
C GLN A 250 -15.42 -7.83 -1.69
N VAL A 251 -16.19 -8.15 -0.65
CA VAL A 251 -17.66 -8.08 -0.64
C VAL A 251 -18.08 -7.22 0.55
N LEU A 252 -18.96 -6.25 0.33
CA LEU A 252 -19.71 -5.63 1.43
C LEU A 252 -20.78 -6.62 1.88
N ILE A 253 -20.66 -7.13 3.10
CA ILE A 253 -21.57 -8.14 3.66
C ILE A 253 -22.60 -7.55 4.62
N GLY A 254 -22.44 -6.31 5.06
CA GLY A 254 -23.48 -5.66 5.86
C GLY A 254 -23.27 -4.18 6.15
N TYR A 255 -24.34 -3.52 6.57
CA TYR A 255 -24.35 -2.23 7.24
C TYR A 255 -24.85 -2.43 8.66
N LEU A 256 -23.94 -2.30 9.63
CA LEU A 256 -24.27 -2.40 11.05
C LEU A 256 -25.02 -1.14 11.52
N PRO A 257 -25.90 -1.24 12.53
CA PRO A 257 -26.63 -0.10 13.05
C PRO A 257 -25.69 0.96 13.66
N THR A 258 -25.90 2.24 13.33
CA THR A 258 -25.20 3.38 13.95
C THR A 258 -25.99 3.96 15.12
N ALA A 259 -26.46 3.09 16.01
CA ALA A 259 -27.29 3.45 17.17
C ALA A 259 -26.59 4.46 18.09
N LYS A 260 -27.37 5.36 18.69
CA LYS A 260 -26.89 6.26 19.76
C LYS A 260 -27.31 5.80 21.15
N LEU A 261 -28.45 5.12 21.28
CA LEU A 261 -29.03 4.68 22.55
C LEU A 261 -29.13 5.82 23.60
N ASP A 262 -29.59 7.02 23.19
CA ASP A 262 -29.61 8.24 24.03
C ASP A 262 -30.64 8.17 25.18
N HIS A 263 -31.55 7.20 25.15
CA HIS A 263 -32.44 6.87 26.26
C HIS A 263 -31.67 6.26 27.46
N ILE A 264 -30.58 5.53 27.21
CA ILE A 264 -29.70 5.00 28.26
C ILE A 264 -28.79 6.12 28.79
N LYS A 265 -29.21 6.76 29.88
CA LYS A 265 -28.49 7.92 30.45
C LYS A 265 -27.13 7.57 31.05
N ASN A 266 -26.98 6.37 31.63
CA ASN A 266 -25.69 5.92 32.15
C ASN A 266 -24.71 5.61 31.01
N LYS A 267 -23.63 6.38 30.92
CA LYS A 267 -22.64 6.27 29.83
C LYS A 267 -22.00 4.87 29.73
N THR A 268 -21.74 4.22 30.86
CA THR A 268 -21.12 2.88 30.91
C THR A 268 -22.10 1.81 30.46
N ALA A 269 -23.35 1.85 30.95
CA ALA A 269 -24.41 0.96 30.48
C ALA A 269 -24.67 1.14 28.97
N ARG A 270 -24.68 2.39 28.49
CA ARG A 270 -24.85 2.70 27.06
C ARG A 270 -23.72 2.13 26.20
N ARG A 271 -22.46 2.30 26.60
CA ARG A 271 -21.31 1.71 25.88
C ARG A 271 -21.40 0.19 25.82
N ARG A 272 -21.84 -0.45 26.90
CA ARG A 272 -22.07 -1.90 26.96
C ARG A 272 -23.19 -2.34 26.03
N ALA A 273 -24.33 -1.64 26.03
CA ALA A 273 -25.44 -1.92 25.13
C ALA A 273 -25.04 -1.75 23.65
N LEU A 274 -24.25 -0.72 23.31
CA LEU A 274 -23.67 -0.59 21.96
C LEU A 274 -22.75 -1.77 21.61
N GLY A 275 -21.95 -2.24 22.58
CA GLY A 275 -21.10 -3.42 22.40
C GLY A 275 -21.92 -4.69 22.16
N ASN A 276 -22.95 -4.93 22.97
CA ASN A 276 -23.87 -6.07 22.78
C ASN A 276 -24.61 -6.00 21.44
N LEU A 277 -25.02 -4.81 20.99
CA LEU A 277 -25.63 -4.64 19.67
C LEU A 277 -24.66 -5.02 18.55
N PHE A 278 -23.42 -4.58 18.63
CA PHE A 278 -22.37 -4.95 17.67
C PHE A 278 -22.15 -6.47 17.63
N HIS A 279 -21.94 -7.10 18.78
CA HIS A 279 -21.72 -8.53 18.88
C HIS A 279 -22.94 -9.34 18.44
N ALA A 280 -24.15 -8.95 18.81
CA ALA A 280 -25.38 -9.60 18.35
C ALA A 280 -25.54 -9.53 16.82
N CYS A 281 -25.21 -8.39 16.19
CA CYS A 281 -25.20 -8.27 14.74
C CYS A 281 -24.20 -9.23 14.10
N LEU A 282 -22.97 -9.27 14.62
CA LEU A 282 -21.93 -10.14 14.09
C LEU A 282 -22.25 -11.62 14.33
N THR A 283 -22.81 -12.00 15.48
CA THR A 283 -23.29 -13.36 15.76
C THR A 283 -24.30 -13.77 14.69
N ARG A 284 -25.28 -12.91 14.39
CA ARG A 284 -26.29 -13.21 13.36
C ARG A 284 -25.68 -13.42 11.97
N ILE A 285 -24.67 -12.61 11.60
CA ILE A 285 -24.02 -12.65 10.29
C ILE A 285 -23.07 -13.86 10.17
N PHE A 286 -22.32 -14.17 11.22
CA PHE A 286 -21.25 -15.18 11.23
C PHE A 286 -21.69 -16.56 11.74
N ASP A 287 -22.89 -16.72 12.31
CA ASP A 287 -23.40 -18.02 12.78
C ASP A 287 -23.23 -19.17 11.76
N PRO A 288 -23.44 -18.99 10.44
CA PRO A 288 -23.19 -20.07 9.48
C PRO A 288 -21.76 -20.62 9.49
N LEU A 289 -20.76 -19.81 9.86
CA LEU A 289 -19.36 -20.24 9.96
C LEU A 289 -19.14 -21.27 11.08
N ARG A 290 -19.97 -21.26 12.13
CA ARG A 290 -19.87 -22.22 13.23
C ARG A 290 -20.01 -23.65 12.73
N VAL A 291 -21.10 -23.92 12.02
CA VAL A 291 -21.39 -25.27 11.50
C VAL A 291 -20.44 -25.64 10.37
N HIS A 292 -20.22 -24.72 9.42
CA HIS A 292 -19.46 -25.02 8.21
C HIS A 292 -17.95 -25.01 8.40
N GLY A 293 -17.42 -24.29 9.38
CA GLY A 293 -16.00 -24.36 9.75
C GLY A 293 -15.62 -25.73 10.30
N GLU A 294 -16.52 -26.39 11.03
CA GLU A 294 -16.27 -27.72 11.61
C GLU A 294 -16.62 -28.87 10.65
N SER A 295 -17.83 -28.85 10.08
CA SER A 295 -18.31 -29.94 9.22
C SER A 295 -17.78 -29.89 7.79
N GLY A 296 -17.42 -28.68 7.32
CA GLY A 296 -17.11 -28.40 5.93
C GLY A 296 -18.37 -28.33 5.05
N LEU A 297 -18.23 -27.74 3.87
CA LEU A 297 -19.26 -27.73 2.84
C LEU A 297 -18.68 -27.99 1.46
N ALA A 298 -19.47 -28.61 0.58
CA ALA A 298 -19.11 -28.78 -0.82
C ALA A 298 -19.23 -27.42 -1.54
N MET A 299 -18.14 -27.00 -2.19
CA MET A 299 -18.07 -25.75 -2.96
C MET A 299 -17.37 -25.97 -4.30
N VAL A 300 -17.88 -25.31 -5.33
CA VAL A 300 -17.27 -25.28 -6.66
C VAL A 300 -16.28 -24.12 -6.72
N SER A 301 -15.00 -24.40 -7.02
CA SER A 301 -14.02 -23.35 -7.34
C SER A 301 -14.26 -22.79 -8.75
N GLY A 302 -13.68 -21.63 -9.06
CA GLY A 302 -13.90 -20.98 -10.36
C GLY A 302 -13.47 -21.78 -11.60
N ASP A 303 -12.73 -22.88 -11.42
CA ASP A 303 -12.35 -23.87 -12.42
C ASP A 303 -13.42 -24.96 -12.65
N GLY A 304 -14.53 -24.94 -11.89
CA GLY A 304 -15.60 -25.94 -11.96
C GLY A 304 -15.42 -27.14 -11.03
N VAL A 305 -14.33 -27.22 -10.26
CA VAL A 305 -14.03 -28.38 -9.41
C VAL A 305 -14.72 -28.28 -8.06
N TRP A 306 -15.41 -29.35 -7.65
CA TRP A 306 -15.99 -29.48 -6.31
C TRP A 306 -14.92 -29.81 -5.27
N ARG A 307 -14.90 -29.08 -4.16
CA ARG A 307 -13.93 -29.25 -3.06
C ARG A 307 -14.65 -29.21 -1.71
N ARG A 308 -14.09 -29.88 -0.70
CA ARG A 308 -14.54 -29.77 0.70
C ARG A 308 -13.91 -28.53 1.32
N CYS A 309 -14.70 -27.48 1.47
CA CYS A 309 -14.24 -26.19 1.95
C CYS A 309 -14.68 -25.96 3.41
N HIS A 310 -13.78 -25.42 4.23
CA HIS A 310 -14.01 -25.08 5.64
C HIS A 310 -13.77 -23.58 5.84
N PRO A 311 -14.82 -22.75 5.81
CA PRO A 311 -14.75 -21.34 6.19
C PRO A 311 -14.33 -21.17 7.65
N ILE A 312 -13.15 -20.60 7.88
CA ILE A 312 -12.62 -20.36 9.23
C ILE A 312 -12.31 -18.88 9.38
N PHE A 313 -12.84 -18.27 10.44
CA PHE A 313 -12.54 -16.89 10.79
C PHE A 313 -11.04 -16.75 11.12
N ALA A 314 -10.32 -15.99 10.28
CA ALA A 314 -8.87 -15.88 10.34
C ALA A 314 -8.43 -14.59 11.01
N THR A 315 -8.85 -13.45 10.46
CA THR A 315 -8.36 -12.13 10.88
C THR A 315 -9.45 -11.07 10.88
N TYR A 316 -9.38 -10.17 11.86
CA TYR A 316 -10.18 -8.95 11.94
C TYR A 316 -9.29 -7.71 11.76
N VAL A 317 -9.63 -6.91 10.75
CA VAL A 317 -8.94 -5.67 10.41
C VAL A 317 -9.78 -4.49 10.90
N GLY A 318 -9.22 -3.70 11.82
CA GLY A 318 -9.88 -2.52 12.37
C GLY A 318 -8.88 -1.63 13.10
N ASP A 319 -9.28 -0.40 13.39
CA ASP A 319 -8.49 0.52 14.21
C ASP A 319 -8.55 0.14 15.71
N TYR A 320 -7.76 0.82 16.55
CA TYR A 320 -7.66 0.43 17.97
C TYR A 320 -9.02 0.38 18.71
N PRO A 321 -9.89 1.42 18.64
CA PRO A 321 -11.25 1.34 19.19
C PRO A 321 -12.06 0.13 18.71
N GLU A 322 -11.97 -0.20 17.42
CA GLU A 322 -12.65 -1.36 16.85
C GLU A 322 -12.06 -2.69 17.35
N GLN A 323 -10.73 -2.79 17.43
CA GLN A 323 -10.03 -3.97 17.97
C GLN A 323 -10.44 -4.24 19.42
N ILE A 324 -10.55 -3.19 20.25
CA ILE A 324 -11.02 -3.29 21.63
C ILE A 324 -12.50 -3.74 21.68
N LEU A 325 -13.34 -3.27 20.76
CA LEU A 325 -14.73 -3.68 20.67
C LEU A 325 -14.87 -5.17 20.30
N VAL A 326 -14.10 -5.63 19.32
CA VAL A 326 -14.08 -7.00 18.82
C VAL A 326 -13.57 -8.00 19.85
N THR A 327 -12.48 -7.65 20.54
CA THR A 327 -11.84 -8.49 21.58
C THR A 327 -12.52 -8.38 22.94
N CYS A 328 -13.52 -7.50 23.07
CA CYS A 328 -14.23 -7.23 24.32
C CYS A 328 -13.33 -6.70 25.45
N THR A 329 -12.15 -6.17 25.14
CA THR A 329 -11.18 -5.68 26.13
C THR A 329 -11.50 -4.25 26.60
N LEU A 330 -10.75 -3.74 27.58
CA LEU A 330 -10.94 -2.38 28.10
C LEU A 330 -10.16 -1.35 27.26
N THR A 331 -10.75 -0.17 27.08
CA THR A 331 -10.04 0.95 26.43
C THR A 331 -8.87 1.38 27.28
N GLY A 332 -7.70 1.51 26.67
CA GLY A 332 -6.42 1.80 27.32
C GLY A 332 -5.51 0.58 27.35
N ASP A 333 -6.05 -0.64 27.39
CA ASP A 333 -5.27 -1.88 27.43
C ASP A 333 -4.90 -2.37 26.02
N SER A 334 -4.07 -3.40 25.92
CA SER A 334 -3.85 -4.09 24.64
C SER A 334 -5.06 -4.96 24.27
N PRO A 335 -5.51 -4.96 23.00
CA PRO A 335 -6.50 -5.93 22.51
C PRO A 335 -5.95 -7.36 22.41
N LYS A 336 -4.63 -7.58 22.45
CA LYS A 336 -4.02 -8.90 22.18
C LYS A 336 -3.47 -9.58 23.42
N CYS A 337 -2.88 -8.81 24.32
CA CYS A 337 -2.15 -9.32 25.48
C CYS A 337 -2.77 -8.81 26.79
N PRO A 338 -2.39 -9.37 27.96
CA PRO A 338 -2.94 -8.94 29.24
C PRO A 338 -2.46 -7.55 29.69
N THR A 339 -1.46 -6.95 29.02
CA THR A 339 -0.83 -5.67 29.40
C THR A 339 -1.86 -4.56 29.56
N ARG A 340 -1.78 -3.91 30.73
CA ARG A 340 -2.68 -2.83 31.14
C ARG A 340 -2.16 -1.49 30.65
N TYR A 341 -3.05 -0.50 30.57
CA TYR A 341 -2.72 0.86 30.19
C TYR A 341 -1.45 1.41 30.87
N ASP A 342 -1.33 1.23 32.18
CA ASP A 342 -0.24 1.76 33.01
C ASP A 342 1.11 1.04 32.82
N GLU A 343 1.11 -0.10 32.13
CA GLU A 343 2.25 -1.00 31.92
C GLU A 343 2.69 -1.06 30.44
N LEU A 344 2.01 -0.33 29.54
CA LEU A 344 2.23 -0.41 28.10
C LEU A 344 3.64 0.01 27.66
N ASP A 345 4.32 0.86 28.44
CA ASP A 345 5.71 1.29 28.22
C ASP A 345 6.76 0.23 28.62
N GLY A 346 6.36 -0.94 29.12
CA GLY A 346 7.30 -2.03 29.42
C GLY A 346 7.93 -2.63 28.17
N ASP A 347 9.19 -3.07 28.23
CA ASP A 347 9.92 -3.65 27.08
C ASP A 347 9.88 -5.19 27.03
N ASP A 348 9.14 -5.84 27.94
CA ASP A 348 9.07 -7.30 28.04
C ASP A 348 8.27 -7.95 26.90
N GLU A 349 8.68 -9.16 26.51
CA GLU A 349 7.85 -10.04 25.67
C GLU A 349 6.53 -10.33 26.40
N CYS A 350 5.42 -10.25 25.66
CA CYS A 350 4.10 -10.44 26.23
C CYS A 350 3.36 -11.54 25.50
N ASP A 351 2.94 -12.55 26.26
CA ASP A 351 2.07 -13.61 25.78
C ASP A 351 0.69 -13.05 25.40
N LEU A 352 -0.02 -13.80 24.58
CA LEU A 352 -1.40 -13.47 24.27
C LEU A 352 -2.27 -13.63 25.52
N ARG A 353 -3.36 -12.86 25.56
CA ARG A 353 -4.39 -13.06 26.57
C ARG A 353 -4.91 -14.49 26.46
N ASP A 354 -5.07 -15.13 27.62
CA ASP A 354 -5.57 -16.50 27.69
C ASP A 354 -7.02 -16.57 27.18
N LEU A 355 -7.24 -17.47 26.22
CA LEU A 355 -8.53 -17.62 25.58
C LEU A 355 -9.50 -18.41 26.46
N ASP A 356 -9.01 -19.44 27.16
CA ASP A 356 -9.84 -20.33 27.96
C ASP A 356 -10.38 -19.56 29.18
N ASP A 357 -9.52 -18.80 29.87
CA ASP A 357 -9.91 -17.89 30.95
C ASP A 357 -10.96 -16.85 30.49
N THR A 358 -10.85 -16.41 29.24
CA THR A 358 -11.78 -15.46 28.62
C THR A 358 -13.13 -16.12 28.33
N LEU A 359 -13.12 -17.34 27.79
CA LEU A 359 -14.34 -18.12 27.50
C LEU A 359 -15.06 -18.49 28.80
N ASP A 360 -14.35 -18.96 29.82
CA ASP A 360 -14.89 -19.28 31.15
C ASP A 360 -15.62 -18.07 31.75
N ALA A 361 -15.09 -16.86 31.57
CA ALA A 361 -15.75 -15.64 32.03
C ALA A 361 -17.05 -15.34 31.24
N PHE A 362 -17.10 -15.62 29.94
CA PHE A 362 -18.29 -15.38 29.10
C PHE A 362 -19.36 -16.48 29.23
N GLU A 363 -19.00 -17.71 29.57
CA GLU A 363 -19.96 -18.79 29.84
C GLU A 363 -20.91 -18.44 31.00
N LEU A 364 -20.46 -17.59 31.93
CA LEU A 364 -21.26 -17.10 33.06
C LEU A 364 -22.34 -16.07 32.66
N ALA A 365 -22.39 -15.64 31.40
CA ALA A 365 -23.28 -14.57 30.94
C ALA A 365 -24.78 -14.88 31.10
N ASP A 366 -25.17 -16.16 31.02
CA ASP A 366 -26.56 -16.62 31.22
C ASP A 366 -26.93 -16.82 32.71
N GLY A 367 -25.95 -16.71 33.61
CA GLY A 367 -26.11 -16.91 35.05
C GLY A 367 -26.40 -15.62 35.83
N ASP A 368 -25.91 -15.55 37.07
CA ASP A 368 -26.06 -14.35 37.90
C ASP A 368 -25.25 -13.17 37.33
N PRO A 369 -25.87 -12.00 37.04
CA PRO A 369 -25.18 -10.87 36.45
C PRO A 369 -24.03 -10.29 37.29
N THR A 370 -24.10 -10.45 38.62
CA THR A 370 -23.05 -9.98 39.54
C THR A 370 -21.81 -10.87 39.42
N ILE A 371 -22.02 -12.18 39.37
CA ILE A 371 -20.95 -13.17 39.15
C ILE A 371 -20.30 -12.95 37.77
N PHE A 372 -21.11 -12.83 36.71
CA PHE A 372 -20.62 -12.55 35.36
C PHE A 372 -19.76 -11.27 35.30
N HIS A 373 -20.27 -10.16 35.85
CA HIS A 373 -19.51 -8.91 35.88
C HIS A 373 -18.23 -9.02 36.70
N ALA A 374 -18.23 -9.78 37.79
CA ALA A 374 -17.05 -10.00 38.61
C ALA A 374 -15.98 -10.79 37.83
N ALA A 375 -16.37 -11.85 37.13
CA ALA A 375 -15.49 -12.64 36.26
C ALA A 375 -14.89 -11.80 35.14
N CYS A 376 -15.72 -11.05 34.39
CA CYS A 376 -15.22 -10.11 33.37
C CYS A 376 -14.26 -9.07 33.96
N ARG A 377 -14.52 -8.55 35.16
CA ARG A 377 -13.65 -7.56 35.80
C ARG A 377 -12.28 -8.15 36.15
N ILE A 378 -12.24 -9.39 36.65
CA ILE A 378 -10.98 -10.12 36.95
C ILE A 378 -10.17 -10.26 35.67
N GLN A 379 -10.81 -10.68 34.58
CA GLN A 379 -10.16 -10.88 33.27
C GLN A 379 -9.97 -9.60 32.45
N ARG A 380 -10.37 -8.44 32.99
CA ARG A 380 -10.33 -7.12 32.31
C ARG A 380 -11.06 -7.11 30.96
N LEU A 381 -12.25 -7.67 30.97
CA LEU A 381 -13.17 -7.74 29.84
C LEU A 381 -14.38 -6.82 30.08
N ARG A 382 -14.96 -6.35 28.99
CA ARG A 382 -16.29 -5.75 28.99
C ARG A 382 -17.32 -6.86 29.13
N PRO A 383 -18.36 -6.69 29.97
CA PRO A 383 -19.43 -7.65 30.10
C PRO A 383 -20.33 -7.63 28.86
N ILE A 384 -19.93 -8.40 27.85
CA ILE A 384 -20.63 -8.64 26.59
C ILE A 384 -21.31 -10.00 26.67
N PHE A 385 -22.60 -10.06 26.38
CA PHE A 385 -23.34 -11.31 26.33
C PHE A 385 -23.00 -12.04 25.03
N HIS A 386 -22.35 -13.19 25.16
CA HIS A 386 -21.94 -14.08 24.08
C HIS A 386 -21.31 -13.37 22.86
N PRO A 387 -20.01 -13.01 22.92
CA PRO A 387 -19.34 -12.39 21.79
C PRO A 387 -19.36 -13.30 20.55
N PHE A 388 -19.41 -12.71 19.35
CA PHE A 388 -19.71 -13.46 18.11
C PHE A 388 -18.74 -14.60 17.78
N TRP A 389 -17.51 -14.51 18.31
CA TRP A 389 -16.45 -15.47 18.08
C TRP A 389 -16.40 -16.61 19.10
N GLU A 390 -17.16 -16.53 20.21
CA GLU A 390 -17.16 -17.52 21.31
C GLU A 390 -17.33 -18.95 20.80
N ARG A 391 -18.24 -19.16 19.85
CA ARG A 391 -18.63 -20.49 19.37
C ARG A 391 -18.03 -20.82 18.00
N LEU A 392 -17.13 -19.99 17.46
CA LEU A 392 -16.54 -20.24 16.15
C LEU A 392 -15.38 -21.24 16.26
N PRO A 393 -15.33 -22.28 15.42
CA PRO A 393 -14.30 -23.30 15.51
C PRO A 393 -12.94 -22.77 15.01
N TYR A 394 -11.86 -23.20 15.66
CA TYR A 394 -10.47 -22.85 15.31
C TYR A 394 -10.12 -21.35 15.44
N VAL A 395 -10.88 -20.60 16.26
CA VAL A 395 -10.69 -19.16 16.45
C VAL A 395 -10.00 -18.88 17.80
N ASN A 396 -8.99 -18.01 17.76
CA ASN A 396 -8.52 -17.28 18.93
C ASN A 396 -8.56 -15.80 18.55
N ILE A 397 -9.48 -15.06 19.16
CA ILE A 397 -9.76 -13.67 18.77
C ILE A 397 -8.54 -12.76 18.96
N PHE A 398 -7.75 -12.99 20.01
CA PHE A 398 -6.54 -12.20 20.31
C PHE A 398 -5.44 -12.43 19.27
N ARG A 399 -5.39 -13.62 18.65
CA ARG A 399 -4.55 -13.89 17.48
C ARG A 399 -5.09 -13.22 16.23
N SER A 400 -6.40 -13.19 16.04
CA SER A 400 -7.05 -12.67 14.84
C SER A 400 -6.95 -11.15 14.66
N ILE A 401 -6.54 -10.39 15.69
CA ILE A 401 -6.26 -8.96 15.55
C ILE A 401 -4.93 -8.74 14.82
N THR A 402 -5.01 -8.11 13.65
CA THR A 402 -3.85 -7.89 12.78
C THR A 402 -3.29 -6.47 12.91
N PRO A 403 -1.99 -6.29 12.66
CA PRO A 403 -1.36 -4.98 12.57
C PRO A 403 -1.99 -4.09 11.49
N ASP A 404 -1.99 -2.78 11.72
CA ASP A 404 -2.49 -1.79 10.77
C ASP A 404 -1.54 -0.60 10.60
N ILE A 405 -0.94 -0.49 9.42
CA ILE A 405 0.05 0.56 9.12
C ILE A 405 -0.60 1.95 9.17
N LEU A 406 -1.82 2.11 8.66
CA LEU A 406 -2.45 3.42 8.59
C LEU A 406 -2.77 3.98 9.97
N HIS A 407 -3.58 3.27 10.76
CA HIS A 407 -4.06 3.79 12.03
C HIS A 407 -3.07 3.60 13.18
N GLN A 408 -2.22 2.56 13.17
CA GLN A 408 -1.24 2.34 14.24
C GLN A 408 0.07 3.10 13.97
N LEU A 409 0.65 3.01 12.78
CA LEU A 409 1.93 3.67 12.49
C LEU A 409 1.73 5.13 12.06
N TYR A 410 1.10 5.39 10.91
CA TYR A 410 1.01 6.76 10.38
C TYR A 410 0.16 7.69 11.28
N GLN A 411 -1.09 7.34 11.54
CA GLN A 411 -2.01 8.16 12.35
C GLN A 411 -1.90 7.90 13.86
N GLY A 412 -1.10 6.92 14.27
CA GLY A 412 -0.82 6.61 15.67
C GLY A 412 0.55 7.11 16.08
N VAL A 413 1.58 6.31 15.86
CA VAL A 413 2.94 6.56 16.35
C VAL A 413 3.59 7.78 15.69
N VAL A 414 3.61 7.86 14.35
CA VAL A 414 4.25 8.96 13.62
C VAL A 414 3.62 10.30 13.97
N LYS A 415 2.29 10.37 14.08
CA LYS A 415 1.58 11.56 14.55
C LYS A 415 2.17 12.10 15.86
N HIS A 416 2.41 11.20 16.82
CA HIS A 416 3.04 11.59 18.09
C HIS A 416 4.50 12.01 17.90
N VAL A 417 5.28 11.26 17.12
CA VAL A 417 6.69 11.62 16.84
C VAL A 417 6.81 13.02 16.23
N VAL A 418 5.99 13.36 15.24
CA VAL A 418 5.95 14.71 14.65
C VAL A 418 5.63 15.76 15.72
N SER A 419 4.63 15.49 16.56
CA SER A 419 4.29 16.38 17.68
C SER A 419 5.44 16.55 18.67
N TRP A 420 6.18 15.49 19.01
CA TRP A 420 7.27 15.53 19.98
C TRP A 420 8.46 16.32 19.46
N VAL A 421 8.86 16.13 18.20
CA VAL A 421 10.01 16.85 17.64
C VAL A 421 9.71 18.33 17.36
N SER A 422 8.43 18.67 17.13
CA SER A 422 7.98 20.06 16.96
C SER A 422 7.73 20.80 18.27
N ASP A 423 7.78 20.13 19.42
CA ASP A 423 7.66 20.77 20.73
C ASP A 423 8.82 21.75 20.97
N SER A 424 8.56 22.88 21.64
CA SER A 424 9.57 23.90 21.93
C SER A 424 10.68 23.40 22.86
N LYS A 425 10.43 22.34 23.63
CA LYS A 425 11.44 21.65 24.45
C LYS A 425 12.35 20.73 23.62
N ALA A 426 11.94 20.36 22.41
CA ALA A 426 12.80 19.72 21.41
C ALA A 426 13.29 20.77 20.41
N PHE A 427 12.78 20.81 19.18
CA PHE A 427 13.31 21.71 18.15
C PHE A 427 12.42 22.93 17.85
N GLY A 428 11.17 22.91 18.30
CA GLY A 428 10.20 23.98 18.05
C GLY A 428 9.62 24.01 16.63
N ALA A 429 8.38 24.50 16.54
CA ALA A 429 7.62 24.54 15.30
C ALA A 429 8.26 25.41 14.21
N GLU A 430 8.83 26.56 14.59
CA GLU A 430 9.41 27.52 13.65
C GLU A 430 10.60 26.93 12.88
N ALA A 431 11.51 26.25 13.57
CA ALA A 431 12.69 25.64 12.96
C ALA A 431 12.30 24.49 12.00
N ILE A 432 11.33 23.67 12.40
CA ILE A 432 10.79 22.59 11.57
C ILE A 432 10.15 23.14 10.30
N ASP A 433 9.29 24.16 10.42
CA ASP A 433 8.58 24.74 9.29
C ASP A 433 9.51 25.53 8.37
N ALA A 434 10.55 26.18 8.89
CA ALA A 434 11.58 26.85 8.09
C ALA A 434 12.32 25.87 7.18
N ARG A 435 12.68 24.68 7.69
CA ARG A 435 13.33 23.62 6.90
C ARG A 435 12.38 22.99 5.89
N CYS A 436 11.11 22.79 6.24
CA CYS A 436 10.09 22.32 5.30
C CYS A 436 9.99 23.21 4.05
N ARG A 437 10.05 24.53 4.23
CA ARG A 437 10.03 25.53 3.14
C ARG A 437 11.25 25.50 2.22
N CYS A 438 12.33 24.85 2.66
CA CYS A 438 13.59 24.78 1.95
C CYS A 438 13.94 23.38 1.45
N MET A 439 13.06 22.38 1.63
CA MET A 439 13.29 21.04 1.08
C MET A 439 13.22 21.07 -0.44
N PRO A 440 14.21 20.49 -1.15
CA PRO A 440 14.19 20.49 -2.60
C PRO A 440 13.05 19.60 -3.14
N PRO A 441 12.41 20.00 -4.26
CA PRO A 441 11.42 19.18 -4.91
C PRO A 441 12.03 17.86 -5.38
N ASN A 442 11.22 16.81 -5.33
CA ASN A 442 11.52 15.56 -6.00
C ASN A 442 10.22 14.89 -6.43
N HIS A 443 10.29 13.84 -7.24
CA HIS A 443 9.11 13.01 -7.47
C HIS A 443 8.72 12.28 -6.18
N ASN A 444 7.44 12.05 -5.95
CA ASN A 444 6.89 11.50 -4.71
C ASN A 444 7.17 12.30 -3.41
N ALA A 445 7.86 13.45 -3.45
CA ALA A 445 8.04 14.33 -2.30
C ALA A 445 7.04 15.49 -2.35
N ARG A 446 6.21 15.63 -1.31
CA ARG A 446 5.33 16.80 -1.13
C ARG A 446 6.14 17.99 -0.61
N LEU A 447 5.96 19.15 -1.22
CA LEU A 447 6.48 20.42 -0.70
C LEU A 447 5.50 21.02 0.30
N PHE A 448 5.96 21.22 1.53
CA PHE A 448 5.20 21.89 2.60
C PHE A 448 5.59 23.37 2.66
N THR A 449 5.10 24.14 1.70
CA THR A 449 5.46 25.57 1.53
C THR A 449 5.04 26.47 2.70
N SER A 450 4.13 26.00 3.55
CA SER A 450 3.68 26.68 4.76
C SER A 450 4.09 25.95 6.05
N GLY A 451 5.01 24.99 5.93
CA GLY A 451 5.36 24.09 7.03
C GLY A 451 4.36 22.95 7.24
N ILE A 452 4.62 22.14 8.27
CA ILE A 452 3.79 21.00 8.68
C ILE A 452 3.04 21.28 9.98
N THR A 453 3.50 22.22 10.83
CA THR A 453 2.92 22.40 12.17
C THR A 453 1.58 23.14 12.18
N SER A 454 1.30 23.91 11.12
CA SER A 454 0.03 24.64 10.96
C SER A 454 -1.11 23.79 10.38
N LEU A 455 -0.84 22.55 9.97
CA LEU A 455 -1.83 21.69 9.34
C LEU A 455 -2.86 21.20 10.38
N SER A 456 -4.14 21.33 10.05
CA SER A 456 -5.24 20.80 10.84
C SER A 456 -5.90 19.62 10.14
N ARG A 457 -6.39 18.64 10.92
CA ARG A 457 -7.02 17.41 10.40
C ARG A 457 -6.12 16.63 9.43
N VAL A 458 -4.85 16.49 9.80
CA VAL A 458 -3.81 15.81 9.02
C VAL A 458 -4.23 14.37 8.70
N SER A 459 -4.33 14.07 7.40
CA SER A 459 -4.71 12.77 6.85
C SER A 459 -3.58 11.73 6.93
N GLY A 460 -3.89 10.46 6.65
CA GLY A 460 -2.87 9.41 6.54
C GLY A 460 -1.82 9.70 5.46
N THR A 461 -2.28 10.15 4.28
CA THR A 461 -1.41 10.59 3.18
C THR A 461 -0.46 11.70 3.60
N GLU A 462 -0.93 12.67 4.39
CA GLU A 462 -0.07 13.75 4.88
C GLU A 462 0.98 13.28 5.89
N HIS A 463 0.64 12.37 6.81
CA HIS A 463 1.63 11.76 7.69
C HIS A 463 2.66 10.93 6.91
N LYS A 464 2.23 10.24 5.84
CA LYS A 464 3.15 9.55 4.92
C LYS A 464 4.10 10.52 4.24
N ASP A 465 3.60 11.65 3.78
CA ASP A 465 4.42 12.73 3.20
C ASP A 465 5.39 13.35 4.23
N MET A 466 4.99 13.48 5.49
CA MET A 466 5.87 13.92 6.58
C MET A 466 6.99 12.91 6.86
N CYS A 467 6.69 11.61 6.89
CA CYS A 467 7.70 10.55 7.11
C CYS A 467 8.86 10.63 6.11
N ARG A 468 8.54 10.95 4.85
CA ARG A 468 9.53 11.07 3.76
C ARG A 468 10.59 12.12 4.02
N ILE A 469 10.31 13.15 4.82
CA ILE A 469 11.21 14.28 5.05
C ILE A 469 11.65 14.43 6.52
N LEU A 470 10.96 13.78 7.46
CA LEU A 470 11.09 14.02 8.90
C LEU A 470 12.53 13.96 9.42
N LEU A 471 13.27 12.91 9.05
CA LEU A 471 14.65 12.75 9.50
C LEU A 471 15.57 13.86 8.96
N GLY A 472 15.35 14.27 7.70
CA GLY A 472 16.07 15.38 7.09
C GLY A 472 15.78 16.74 7.72
N LEU A 473 14.59 16.92 8.32
CA LEU A 473 14.26 18.14 9.06
C LEU A 473 15.07 18.24 10.35
N ILE A 474 15.29 17.13 11.06
CA ILE A 474 15.81 17.16 12.44
C ILE A 474 17.30 16.91 12.58
N VAL A 475 17.95 16.24 11.61
CA VAL A 475 19.31 15.70 11.76
C VAL A 475 20.40 16.73 12.13
N ASP A 476 20.20 18.00 11.77
CA ASP A 476 21.15 19.10 12.11
C ASP A 476 20.62 20.06 13.19
N LEU A 477 19.44 19.83 13.76
CA LEU A 477 18.87 20.76 14.75
C LEU A 477 19.55 20.57 16.12
N PRO A 478 20.04 21.65 16.75
CA PRO A 478 20.51 21.59 18.13
C PRO A 478 19.32 21.47 19.08
N LEU A 479 19.53 20.84 20.23
CA LEU A 479 18.59 20.93 21.34
C LEU A 479 18.81 22.21 22.16
N PRO A 480 17.77 22.70 22.86
CA PRO A 480 17.91 23.75 23.85
C PRO A 480 19.01 23.39 24.85
N ASN A 481 19.76 24.41 25.29
CA ASN A 481 20.85 24.26 26.26
C ASN A 481 22.04 23.40 25.80
N GLY A 482 22.16 23.09 24.49
CA GLY A 482 23.31 22.39 23.92
C GLY A 482 23.36 20.89 24.20
N GLN A 483 22.24 20.27 24.59
CA GLN A 483 22.15 18.81 24.72
C GLN A 483 22.36 18.12 23.37
N ASP A 484 22.84 16.88 23.39
CA ASP A 484 23.09 16.10 22.18
C ASP A 484 21.76 15.59 21.55
N PRO A 485 21.40 16.03 20.32
CA PRO A 485 20.19 15.59 19.64
C PRO A 485 20.26 14.14 19.11
N SER A 486 21.41 13.46 19.18
CA SER A 486 21.63 12.13 18.60
C SER A 486 20.58 11.10 19.04
N ARG A 487 20.13 11.16 20.30
CA ARG A 487 19.10 10.24 20.84
C ARG A 487 17.74 10.47 20.17
N ILE A 488 17.34 11.71 19.90
CA ILE A 488 16.11 11.99 19.15
C ILE A 488 16.25 11.47 17.71
N VAL A 489 17.40 11.72 17.06
CA VAL A 489 17.66 11.25 15.69
C VAL A 489 17.56 9.73 15.63
N ARG A 490 18.21 9.01 16.55
CA ARG A 490 18.15 7.54 16.65
C ARG A 490 16.74 7.02 16.93
N ALA A 491 15.99 7.67 17.82
CA ALA A 491 14.62 7.28 18.13
C ALA A 491 13.69 7.44 16.91
N VAL A 492 13.73 8.60 16.26
CA VAL A 492 12.94 8.88 15.05
C VAL A 492 13.33 7.94 13.91
N ARG A 493 14.63 7.70 13.74
CA ARG A 493 15.16 6.73 12.77
C ARG A 493 14.63 5.32 13.04
N GLY A 494 14.57 4.88 14.30
CA GLY A 494 14.02 3.58 14.68
C GLY A 494 12.57 3.40 14.25
N ILE A 495 11.71 4.39 14.51
CA ILE A 495 10.30 4.37 14.08
C ILE A 495 10.17 4.39 12.55
N LEU A 496 10.98 5.20 11.85
CA LEU A 496 10.96 5.21 10.39
C LEU A 496 11.45 3.88 9.81
N ASP A 497 12.53 3.30 10.32
CA ASP A 497 13.01 1.98 9.89
C ASP A 497 11.94 0.91 10.10
N PHE A 498 11.30 0.88 11.28
CA PHE A 498 10.21 -0.04 11.59
C PHE A 498 9.05 0.11 10.60
N LEU A 499 8.63 1.35 10.33
CA LEU A 499 7.55 1.65 9.41
C LEU A 499 7.83 1.16 7.98
N TYR A 500 9.04 1.34 7.47
CA TYR A 500 9.38 0.93 6.10
C TYR A 500 9.59 -0.58 6.01
N LEU A 501 10.19 -1.21 7.04
CA LEU A 501 10.29 -2.67 7.15
C LEU A 501 8.91 -3.31 7.23
N ALA A 502 7.98 -2.76 8.01
CA ALA A 502 6.62 -3.27 8.13
C ALA A 502 5.86 -3.30 6.78
N GLN A 503 6.28 -2.51 5.78
CA GLN A 503 5.69 -2.45 4.45
C GLN A 503 6.33 -3.43 3.44
N TYR A 504 7.26 -4.27 3.87
CA TYR A 504 7.91 -5.22 2.97
C TYR A 504 6.91 -6.28 2.49
N PRO A 505 6.89 -6.63 1.19
CA PRO A 505 5.96 -7.65 0.68
C PRO A 505 6.33 -9.08 1.04
N ALA A 506 7.55 -9.30 1.52
CA ALA A 506 8.00 -10.57 2.08
C ALA A 506 8.90 -10.31 3.30
N HIS A 507 8.94 -11.26 4.21
CA HIS A 507 9.81 -11.24 5.38
C HIS A 507 10.53 -12.57 5.56
N THR A 508 11.77 -12.50 6.03
CA THR A 508 12.54 -13.64 6.56
C THR A 508 12.77 -13.46 8.05
N SER A 509 13.30 -14.49 8.70
CA SER A 509 13.76 -14.36 10.09
C SER A 509 14.71 -13.17 10.28
N GLU A 510 15.58 -12.90 9.29
CA GLU A 510 16.54 -11.80 9.31
C GLU A 510 15.90 -10.43 9.08
N THR A 511 14.92 -10.26 8.17
CA THR A 511 14.25 -8.96 8.05
C THR A 511 13.27 -8.68 9.18
N LEU A 512 12.69 -9.71 9.78
CA LEU A 512 11.94 -9.59 11.03
C LEU A 512 12.87 -9.19 12.19
N ALA A 513 14.08 -9.76 12.22
CA ALA A 513 15.11 -9.36 13.16
C ALA A 513 15.50 -7.88 13.01
N ALA A 514 15.64 -7.40 11.77
CA ALA A 514 15.87 -5.99 11.50
C ALA A 514 14.70 -5.10 11.95
N MET A 515 13.46 -5.60 11.87
CA MET A 515 12.26 -4.88 12.33
C MET A 515 12.27 -4.74 13.86
N ASP A 516 12.59 -5.82 14.58
CA ASP A 516 12.71 -5.79 16.05
C ASP A 516 13.84 -4.86 16.48
N ALA A 517 15.00 -4.91 15.81
CA ALA A 517 16.12 -4.02 16.09
C ALA A 517 15.78 -2.53 15.86
N ALA A 518 14.93 -2.23 14.87
CA ALA A 518 14.45 -0.87 14.63
C ALA A 518 13.53 -0.38 15.76
N LEU A 519 12.65 -1.25 16.27
CA LEU A 519 11.81 -0.96 17.44
C LEU A 519 12.69 -0.78 18.69
N GLN A 520 13.64 -1.69 18.93
CA GLN A 520 14.57 -1.61 20.06
C GLN A 520 15.36 -0.31 20.05
N ARG A 521 15.84 0.15 18.88
CA ARG A 521 16.53 1.45 18.76
C ARG A 521 15.65 2.61 19.23
N PHE A 522 14.35 2.58 18.95
CA PHE A 522 13.42 3.55 19.52
C PHE A 522 13.36 3.41 21.04
N HIS A 523 13.20 2.21 21.56
CA HIS A 523 13.10 1.93 23.00
C HIS A 523 14.34 2.40 23.78
N ASP A 524 15.55 2.16 23.27
CA ASP A 524 16.82 2.56 23.89
C ASP A 524 16.97 4.09 23.98
N ASN A 525 16.35 4.82 23.06
CA ASN A 525 16.54 6.27 22.93
C ASN A 525 15.35 7.10 23.40
N ARG A 526 14.14 6.53 23.52
CA ARG A 526 12.88 7.26 23.79
C ARG A 526 12.90 8.09 25.07
N LYS A 527 13.66 7.68 26.09
CA LYS A 527 13.73 8.39 27.38
C LYS A 527 14.15 9.86 27.25
N ILE A 528 14.83 10.25 26.16
CA ILE A 528 15.15 11.65 25.89
C ILE A 528 13.90 12.55 25.87
N PHE A 529 12.75 12.07 25.39
CA PHE A 529 11.52 12.88 25.40
C PHE A 529 10.94 13.05 26.82
N ILE A 530 11.25 12.16 27.75
CA ILE A 530 10.90 12.30 29.17
C ILE A 530 11.86 13.28 29.85
N GLU A 531 13.16 13.13 29.59
CA GLU A 531 14.21 14.02 30.12
C GLU A 531 14.02 15.47 29.68
N LEU A 532 13.57 15.69 28.44
CA LEU A 532 13.19 17.01 27.92
C LEU A 532 11.82 17.50 28.45
N GLY A 533 11.07 16.68 29.19
CA GLY A 533 9.75 17.03 29.73
C GLY A 533 8.65 17.16 28.67
N ILE A 534 8.81 16.48 27.52
CA ILE A 534 7.81 16.40 26.44
C ILE A 534 6.78 15.32 26.75
N ARG A 535 7.19 14.27 27.49
CA ARG A 535 6.36 13.14 27.90
C ARG A 535 6.61 12.77 29.36
N SER A 536 5.63 12.14 30.00
CA SER A 536 5.75 11.49 31.32
C SER A 536 6.00 9.98 31.21
N ASP A 537 5.55 9.37 30.12
CA ASP A 537 5.49 7.92 29.88
C ASP A 537 5.39 7.67 28.36
N PHE A 538 5.39 6.41 27.94
CA PHE A 538 4.96 6.00 26.59
C PHE A 538 3.82 4.99 26.62
N ASN A 539 2.87 5.16 27.55
CA ASN A 539 1.67 4.34 27.67
C ASN A 539 0.66 4.63 26.55
N ILE A 540 1.07 4.31 25.31
CA ILE A 540 0.36 4.56 24.07
C ILE A 540 0.03 3.19 23.47
N PRO A 541 -1.23 2.76 23.45
CA PRO A 541 -1.59 1.42 22.97
C PRO A 541 -1.03 1.13 21.57
N LYS A 542 -1.16 2.08 20.64
CA LYS A 542 -0.66 1.93 19.26
C LYS A 542 0.86 1.76 19.16
N LEU A 543 1.63 2.28 20.12
CA LEU A 543 3.07 2.09 20.20
C LEU A 543 3.40 0.72 20.82
N HIS A 544 2.68 0.32 21.86
CA HIS A 544 2.81 -1.02 22.44
C HIS A 544 2.55 -2.12 21.40
N GLU A 545 1.51 -1.96 20.57
CA GLU A 545 1.13 -2.92 19.52
C GLU A 545 2.23 -3.19 18.49
N LEU A 546 3.27 -2.36 18.39
CA LEU A 546 4.36 -2.58 17.44
C LEU A 546 5.11 -3.89 17.71
N ARG A 547 5.19 -4.33 18.97
CA ARG A 547 5.80 -5.63 19.33
C ARG A 547 5.04 -6.83 18.75
N HIS A 548 3.76 -6.66 18.45
CA HIS A 548 2.92 -7.73 17.89
C HIS A 548 3.00 -7.83 16.36
N TYR A 549 3.77 -6.99 15.67
CA TYR A 549 3.94 -7.07 14.21
C TYR A 549 4.62 -8.36 13.79
N ARG A 550 5.79 -8.70 14.36
CA ARG A 550 6.52 -9.93 14.02
C ARG A 550 5.68 -11.19 14.23
N PRO A 551 5.09 -11.44 15.43
CA PRO A 551 4.20 -12.60 15.62
C PRO A 551 3.05 -12.64 14.61
N SER A 552 2.45 -11.49 14.29
CA SER A 552 1.34 -11.44 13.33
C SER A 552 1.80 -11.75 11.90
N ILE A 553 2.98 -11.28 11.50
CA ILE A 553 3.56 -11.57 10.18
C ILE A 553 3.85 -13.05 10.03
N GLU A 554 4.41 -13.68 11.07
CA GLU A 554 4.66 -15.11 11.05
C GLU A 554 3.37 -15.93 11.00
N LEU A 555 2.30 -15.46 11.63
CA LEU A 555 1.00 -16.14 11.63
C LEU A 555 0.26 -16.00 10.29
N PHE A 556 0.17 -14.79 9.74
CA PHE A 556 -0.76 -14.45 8.65
C PHE A 556 -0.09 -13.90 7.37
N GLY A 557 1.24 -13.85 7.32
CA GLY A 557 1.98 -13.21 6.23
C GLY A 557 2.12 -11.70 6.42
N THR A 558 2.67 -10.99 5.43
CA THR A 558 3.04 -9.58 5.58
C THR A 558 1.84 -8.65 5.77
N THR A 559 2.07 -7.45 6.32
CA THR A 559 1.02 -6.52 6.76
C THR A 559 0.10 -6.02 5.64
N ASP A 560 0.56 -6.01 4.39
CA ASP A 560 -0.27 -5.65 3.23
C ASP A 560 -1.37 -6.68 2.92
N ASN A 561 -1.42 -7.81 3.62
CA ASN A 561 -2.58 -8.70 3.66
C ASN A 561 -3.79 -8.09 4.41
N CYS A 562 -3.55 -7.15 5.33
CA CYS A 562 -4.50 -6.73 6.36
C CYS A 562 -4.51 -5.20 6.63
N ASN A 563 -3.84 -4.38 5.82
CA ASN A 563 -3.76 -2.92 6.00
C ASN A 563 -5.09 -2.20 5.66
N THR A 564 -5.50 -1.22 6.49
CA THR A 564 -6.81 -0.58 6.33
C THR A 564 -6.96 0.37 5.15
N GLU A 565 -5.85 0.87 4.58
CA GLU A 565 -5.87 1.75 3.38
C GLU A 565 -6.72 1.16 2.23
N GLN A 566 -6.77 -0.18 2.13
CA GLN A 566 -7.53 -0.89 1.12
C GLN A 566 -9.04 -0.69 1.31
N TRP A 567 -9.51 -0.74 2.56
CA TRP A 567 -10.92 -0.63 2.91
C TRP A 567 -11.39 0.82 2.91
N GLU A 568 -10.51 1.80 3.20
CA GLU A 568 -10.83 3.22 3.04
C GLU A 568 -11.29 3.54 1.61
N ARG A 569 -10.66 2.90 0.61
CA ARG A 569 -11.10 3.04 -0.79
C ARG A 569 -12.48 2.44 -1.01
N LEU A 570 -12.78 1.30 -0.39
CA LEU A 570 -14.12 0.72 -0.45
C LEU A 570 -15.18 1.55 0.27
N HIS A 571 -14.85 2.27 1.33
CA HIS A 571 -15.80 3.22 1.93
C HIS A 571 -16.20 4.31 0.94
N ILE A 572 -15.27 4.77 0.10
CA ILE A 572 -15.59 5.73 -0.96
C ILE A 572 -16.57 5.10 -1.95
N ASP A 573 -16.25 3.90 -2.43
CA ASP A 573 -16.94 3.28 -3.56
C ASP A 573 -18.28 2.64 -3.18
N LEU A 574 -18.37 1.98 -2.03
CA LEU A 574 -19.53 1.19 -1.61
C LEU A 574 -20.41 1.89 -0.58
N THR A 575 -19.88 2.86 0.17
CA THR A 575 -20.62 3.52 1.26
C THR A 575 -20.95 4.98 0.93
N LYS A 576 -19.94 5.81 0.64
CA LYS A 576 -20.12 7.24 0.36
C LYS A 576 -20.80 7.49 -0.98
N LYS A 577 -20.41 6.78 -2.04
CA LYS A 577 -21.11 6.86 -3.33
C LYS A 577 -22.53 6.31 -3.25
N ALA A 578 -22.74 5.19 -2.57
CA ALA A 578 -24.08 4.64 -2.35
C ALA A 578 -24.98 5.68 -1.66
N TRP A 579 -24.53 6.26 -0.55
CA TRP A 579 -25.27 7.31 0.16
C TRP A 579 -25.62 8.51 -0.74
N ARG A 580 -24.66 9.01 -1.55
CA ARG A 580 -24.87 10.14 -2.48
C ARG A 580 -25.90 9.85 -3.57
N ASN A 581 -26.16 8.58 -3.87
CA ASN A 581 -27.17 8.16 -4.84
C ASN A 581 -28.52 7.82 -4.20
N THR A 582 -28.72 8.17 -2.92
CA THR A 582 -30.02 8.05 -2.24
C THR A 582 -30.72 9.39 -2.13
N ASN A 583 -32.03 9.37 -1.86
CA ASN A 583 -32.79 10.55 -1.47
C ASN A 583 -32.53 10.98 0.00
N THR A 584 -31.61 10.32 0.71
CA THR A 584 -31.22 10.53 2.12
C THR A 584 -32.29 10.27 3.18
N ARG A 585 -33.49 9.84 2.77
CA ARG A 585 -34.57 9.36 3.64
C ARG A 585 -34.58 7.84 3.59
N ASP A 586 -34.53 7.20 4.75
CA ASP A 586 -34.50 5.74 4.85
C ASP A 586 -33.51 5.10 3.85
N ALA A 587 -32.24 5.50 4.02
CA ALA A 587 -31.25 5.38 2.95
C ALA A 587 -30.69 3.96 2.80
N TYR A 588 -30.72 3.11 3.84
CA TYR A 588 -30.09 1.79 3.80
C TYR A 588 -30.68 0.83 2.73
N PRO A 589 -32.02 0.73 2.56
CA PRO A 589 -32.61 0.02 1.42
C PRO A 589 -32.12 0.53 0.05
N GLN A 590 -32.00 1.86 -0.10
CA GLN A 590 -31.55 2.47 -1.34
C GLN A 590 -30.03 2.23 -1.58
N MET A 591 -29.23 2.31 -0.52
CA MET A 591 -27.79 2.05 -0.57
C MET A 591 -27.50 0.60 -0.96
N THR A 592 -28.18 -0.36 -0.33
CA THR A 592 -28.02 -1.80 -0.61
C THR A 592 -28.44 -2.13 -2.04
N ALA A 593 -29.60 -1.65 -2.48
CA ALA A 593 -30.06 -1.81 -3.85
C ALA A 593 -29.11 -1.19 -4.90
N TRP A 594 -28.52 -0.03 -4.60
CA TRP A 594 -27.53 0.61 -5.48
C TRP A 594 -26.23 -0.21 -5.54
N VAL A 595 -25.74 -0.72 -4.41
CA VAL A 595 -24.53 -1.56 -4.38
C VAL A 595 -24.72 -2.84 -5.20
N GLU A 596 -25.86 -3.52 -5.07
CA GLU A 596 -26.18 -4.72 -5.85
C GLU A 596 -26.15 -4.45 -7.36
N LEU A 597 -26.83 -3.38 -7.82
CA LEU A 597 -26.84 -2.98 -9.22
C LEU A 597 -25.42 -2.72 -9.74
N MET A 598 -24.60 -1.99 -8.97
CA MET A 598 -23.22 -1.69 -9.36
C MET A 598 -22.36 -2.95 -9.43
N GLU A 599 -22.55 -3.90 -8.53
CA GLU A 599 -21.84 -5.19 -8.57
C GLU A 599 -22.22 -5.99 -9.82
N GLN A 600 -23.51 -6.08 -10.16
CA GLN A 600 -24.01 -6.76 -11.36
C GLN A 600 -23.41 -6.14 -12.64
N MET A 601 -23.40 -4.80 -12.73
CA MET A 601 -22.84 -4.09 -13.89
C MET A 601 -21.35 -4.37 -14.08
N HIS A 602 -20.55 -4.33 -13.01
CA HIS A 602 -19.12 -4.64 -13.10
C HIS A 602 -18.86 -6.12 -13.43
N GLN A 603 -19.63 -7.05 -12.84
CA GLN A 603 -19.52 -8.49 -13.15
C GLN A 603 -19.84 -8.77 -14.61
N HIS A 604 -20.88 -8.13 -15.15
CA HIS A 604 -21.26 -8.29 -16.55
C HIS A 604 -20.24 -7.65 -17.49
N GLN A 605 -19.65 -6.51 -17.13
CA GLN A 605 -18.54 -5.91 -17.89
C GLN A 605 -17.35 -6.88 -18.00
N ALA A 606 -16.95 -7.52 -16.90
CA ALA A 606 -15.88 -8.52 -16.89
C ALA A 606 -16.23 -9.74 -17.76
N PHE A 607 -17.49 -10.21 -17.71
CA PHE A 607 -17.99 -11.27 -18.58
C PHE A 607 -17.94 -10.89 -20.07
N ILE A 608 -18.33 -9.67 -20.44
CA ILE A 608 -18.22 -9.16 -21.82
C ILE A 608 -16.75 -9.10 -22.27
N GLU A 609 -15.84 -8.63 -21.41
CA GLU A 609 -14.40 -8.59 -21.70
C GLU A 609 -13.83 -9.99 -21.92
N TRP A 610 -14.24 -10.97 -21.11
CA TRP A 610 -13.91 -12.39 -21.32
C TRP A 610 -14.46 -12.92 -22.66
N ARG A 611 -15.69 -12.57 -23.04
CA ARG A 611 -16.26 -12.94 -24.35
C ARG A 611 -15.43 -12.36 -25.51
N LYS A 612 -15.08 -11.07 -25.43
CA LYS A 612 -14.25 -10.38 -26.43
C LYS A 612 -12.85 -10.97 -26.58
N ALA A 613 -12.30 -11.52 -25.49
CA ALA A 613 -10.99 -12.18 -25.50
C ALA A 613 -11.01 -13.58 -26.13
N GLY A 614 -12.14 -14.02 -26.72
CA GLY A 614 -12.23 -15.32 -27.39
C GLY A 614 -12.48 -16.49 -26.46
N HIS A 615 -13.14 -16.25 -25.31
CA HIS A 615 -13.49 -17.26 -24.31
C HIS A 615 -12.26 -18.03 -23.83
N PRO A 616 -11.22 -17.33 -23.32
CA PRO A 616 -10.03 -18.01 -22.85
C PRO A 616 -10.46 -19.03 -21.81
N THR A 617 -10.13 -20.31 -22.06
CA THR A 617 -10.31 -21.37 -21.08
C THR A 617 -9.63 -20.97 -19.79
N VAL A 618 -10.16 -21.44 -18.66
CA VAL A 618 -9.47 -21.40 -17.36
C VAL A 618 -8.27 -22.35 -17.43
N THR A 619 -7.31 -22.01 -18.26
CA THR A 619 -6.02 -22.66 -18.43
C THR A 619 -5.04 -21.95 -17.51
N ASN A 620 -4.08 -22.69 -16.97
CA ASN A 620 -2.98 -22.20 -16.14
C ASN A 620 -2.14 -21.15 -16.89
N TYR A 621 -2.68 -19.94 -17.02
CA TYR A 621 -1.90 -18.76 -17.31
C TYR A 621 -1.13 -18.49 -16.02
N ARG A 622 0.04 -19.13 -15.88
CA ARG A 622 1.09 -18.55 -15.06
C ARG A 622 1.18 -17.10 -15.48
N LEU A 623 1.30 -16.19 -14.52
CA LEU A 623 1.77 -14.83 -14.78
C LEU A 623 3.21 -14.94 -15.27
N THR A 624 3.41 -15.53 -16.45
CA THR A 624 4.67 -15.73 -17.12
C THR A 624 4.60 -14.94 -18.40
N ASP A 625 5.66 -14.20 -18.65
CA ASP A 625 5.96 -13.43 -19.87
C ASP A 625 5.45 -12.00 -20.00
N ALA A 626 5.25 -11.29 -18.87
CA ALA A 626 5.62 -9.89 -18.89
C ALA A 626 7.11 -9.79 -18.52
N ARG A 627 8.00 -9.79 -19.52
CA ARG A 627 9.39 -9.35 -19.30
C ARG A 627 9.35 -7.88 -18.88
N LEU A 628 9.34 -7.62 -17.58
CA LEU A 628 9.27 -6.28 -17.00
C LEU A 628 10.67 -5.67 -16.99
N HIS A 629 11.04 -5.11 -18.14
CA HIS A 629 12.14 -4.17 -18.24
C HIS A 629 11.72 -2.83 -17.66
N MET A 630 12.66 -2.07 -17.10
CA MET A 630 12.48 -0.64 -16.83
C MET A 630 12.06 0.04 -18.14
N HIS A 631 10.76 0.29 -18.34
CA HIS A 631 10.27 0.94 -19.55
C HIS A 631 10.29 2.44 -19.31
N LEU A 632 11.28 3.08 -19.92
CA LEU A 632 11.38 4.53 -19.99
C LEU A 632 10.31 5.06 -20.95
N GLU A 633 9.43 5.95 -20.49
CA GLU A 633 8.46 6.63 -21.37
C GLU A 633 8.84 8.10 -21.49
N MET A 634 9.21 8.48 -22.72
CA MET A 634 9.45 9.86 -23.10
C MET A 634 8.22 10.42 -23.83
N THR A 635 8.01 11.73 -23.72
CA THR A 635 6.99 12.38 -24.56
C THR A 635 7.37 12.20 -26.03
N LYS A 636 6.39 11.96 -26.92
CA LYS A 636 6.65 11.75 -28.35
C LYS A 636 7.41 12.90 -29.02
N HIS A 637 7.32 14.11 -28.47
CA HIS A 637 8.00 15.29 -28.98
C HIS A 637 8.79 15.98 -27.85
N PRO A 638 9.93 16.61 -28.18
CA PRO A 638 10.69 17.41 -27.23
C PRO A 638 9.87 18.61 -26.75
N THR A 639 10.11 19.02 -25.50
CA THR A 639 9.46 20.21 -24.93
C THR A 639 9.93 21.48 -25.63
N ARG A 640 11.22 21.55 -25.99
CA ARG A 640 11.79 22.58 -26.88
C ARG A 640 12.51 21.90 -28.02
N ARG A 641 12.07 22.12 -29.26
CA ARG A 641 12.60 21.44 -30.46
C ARG A 641 14.03 21.83 -30.81
N SER A 642 14.44 23.05 -30.47
CA SER A 642 15.80 23.54 -30.72
C SER A 642 16.19 24.48 -29.59
N VAL A 643 17.24 24.14 -28.87
CA VAL A 643 17.84 24.93 -27.79
C VAL A 643 19.32 25.09 -28.12
N SER A 644 19.80 26.32 -28.25
CA SER A 644 21.20 26.57 -28.58
C SER A 644 22.13 26.18 -27.43
N LEU A 645 23.40 25.92 -27.74
CA LEU A 645 24.42 25.65 -26.72
C LEU A 645 24.55 26.83 -25.73
N ASP A 646 24.43 28.07 -26.19
CA ASP A 646 24.43 29.25 -25.32
C ASP A 646 23.22 29.24 -24.36
N THR A 647 22.04 28.89 -24.85
CA THR A 647 20.85 28.77 -23.99
C THR A 647 21.00 27.63 -22.98
N LEU A 648 21.65 26.52 -23.35
CA LEU A 648 21.96 25.44 -22.41
C LEU A 648 22.91 25.90 -21.30
N ASN A 649 23.89 26.74 -21.64
CA ASN A 649 24.78 27.35 -20.67
C ASN A 649 24.02 28.30 -19.73
N ASP A 650 23.32 29.28 -20.30
CA ASP A 650 22.72 30.40 -19.55
C ASP A 650 21.47 30.00 -18.75
N GLU A 651 20.56 29.24 -19.34
CA GLU A 651 19.28 28.90 -18.71
C GLU A 651 19.34 27.56 -17.95
N TYR A 652 20.08 26.57 -18.48
CA TYR A 652 20.15 25.24 -17.90
C TYR A 652 21.40 25.04 -17.04
N GLY A 653 22.37 25.95 -17.04
CA GLY A 653 23.63 25.81 -16.31
C GLY A 653 24.51 24.66 -16.83
N ALA A 654 24.33 24.23 -18.07
CA ALA A 654 25.14 23.18 -18.69
C ALA A 654 26.41 23.77 -19.33
N ILE A 655 27.26 24.35 -18.49
CA ILE A 655 28.44 25.14 -18.90
C ILE A 655 29.41 24.31 -19.78
N ASP A 656 29.68 23.06 -19.37
CA ASP A 656 30.66 22.19 -20.04
C ASP A 656 29.97 21.20 -21.01
N PHE A 657 28.83 21.59 -21.62
CA PHE A 657 28.01 20.70 -22.45
C PHE A 657 28.78 20.12 -23.65
N SER A 658 29.47 20.98 -24.41
CA SER A 658 30.22 20.56 -25.60
C SER A 658 31.34 19.57 -25.26
N ASP A 659 32.12 19.88 -24.22
CA ASP A 659 33.22 19.04 -23.76
C ASP A 659 32.70 17.69 -23.23
N ALA A 660 31.60 17.72 -22.47
CA ALA A 660 30.93 16.51 -22.00
C ALA A 660 30.38 15.65 -23.13
N LEU A 661 29.89 16.25 -24.22
CA LEU A 661 29.36 15.55 -25.38
C LEU A 661 30.51 14.91 -26.17
N ALA A 662 31.59 15.64 -26.41
CA ALA A 662 32.79 15.14 -27.06
C ALA A 662 33.40 13.94 -26.29
N LEU A 663 33.49 14.04 -24.96
CA LEU A 663 33.95 12.95 -24.09
C LEU A 663 33.03 11.73 -24.15
N PHE A 664 31.71 11.94 -24.17
CA PHE A 664 30.74 10.86 -24.29
C PHE A 664 30.88 10.14 -25.65
N VAL A 665 30.96 10.90 -26.75
CA VAL A 665 31.15 10.37 -28.10
C VAL A 665 32.46 9.57 -28.20
N ALA A 666 33.56 10.11 -27.68
CA ALA A 666 34.85 9.42 -27.65
C ALA A 666 34.77 8.10 -26.84
N SER A 667 34.08 8.11 -25.71
CA SER A 667 33.86 6.92 -24.87
C SER A 667 33.01 5.86 -25.56
N HIS A 668 31.94 6.27 -26.23
CA HIS A 668 31.00 5.37 -26.91
C HIS A 668 31.62 4.73 -28.15
N ASN A 669 32.32 5.51 -28.97
CA ASN A 669 32.96 5.02 -30.19
C ASN A 669 34.19 4.15 -29.88
N PHE A 670 34.89 4.44 -28.78
CA PHE A 670 36.14 3.77 -28.41
C PHE A 670 36.15 3.34 -26.93
N PRO A 671 35.38 2.30 -26.53
CA PRO A 671 35.24 1.92 -25.13
C PRO A 671 36.55 1.34 -24.52
N ASN A 672 37.42 0.76 -25.35
CA ASN A 672 38.60 0.01 -24.90
C ASN A 672 39.91 0.84 -24.86
N ILE A 673 39.84 2.16 -25.03
CA ILE A 673 41.04 3.02 -24.97
C ILE A 673 41.22 3.62 -23.57
N GLY A 674 42.48 3.85 -23.18
CA GLY A 674 42.84 4.44 -21.90
C GLY A 674 42.41 5.92 -21.75
N PRO A 675 42.39 6.46 -20.52
CA PRO A 675 41.88 7.81 -20.24
C PRO A 675 42.55 8.93 -21.04
N ALA A 676 43.88 8.91 -21.19
CA ALA A 676 44.62 9.93 -21.92
C ALA A 676 44.29 9.94 -23.43
N ALA A 677 44.22 8.75 -24.05
CA ALA A 677 43.84 8.61 -25.46
C ALA A 677 42.38 9.04 -25.70
N ARG A 678 41.50 8.79 -24.73
CA ARG A 678 40.10 9.21 -24.78
C ARG A 678 39.96 10.72 -24.71
N GLN A 679 40.69 11.38 -23.80
CA GLN A 679 40.71 12.83 -23.71
C GLN A 679 41.20 13.45 -25.02
N ASN A 680 42.32 12.96 -25.56
CA ASN A 680 42.85 13.44 -26.84
C ASN A 680 41.82 13.31 -27.98
N ARG A 681 41.06 12.22 -28.04
CA ARG A 681 39.97 12.09 -29.03
C ARG A 681 38.82 13.07 -28.79
N ALA A 682 38.44 13.30 -27.53
CA ALA A 682 37.41 14.28 -27.19
C ALA A 682 37.83 15.69 -27.60
N ASP A 683 39.07 16.10 -27.31
CA ASP A 683 39.62 17.41 -27.66
C ASP A 683 39.62 17.66 -29.18
N ASN A 684 39.67 16.58 -29.98
CA ASN A 684 39.64 16.62 -31.44
C ASN A 684 38.24 16.32 -32.04
N THR A 685 37.20 16.16 -31.21
CA THR A 685 35.84 15.89 -31.69
C THR A 685 35.10 17.19 -31.97
N LEU A 686 34.81 17.46 -33.24
CA LEU A 686 33.99 18.59 -33.65
C LEU A 686 32.50 18.27 -33.44
N ILE A 687 31.79 19.13 -32.71
CA ILE A 687 30.34 19.01 -32.51
C ILE A 687 29.62 19.71 -33.67
N PRO A 688 28.92 19.00 -34.56
CA PRO A 688 28.39 19.56 -35.81
C PRO A 688 27.12 20.40 -35.63
N SER A 689 26.50 20.37 -34.44
CA SER A 689 25.25 21.09 -34.16
C SER A 689 25.44 22.17 -33.11
N THR A 690 24.88 23.35 -33.35
CA THR A 690 24.80 24.46 -32.38
C THR A 690 23.56 24.39 -31.49
N ALA A 691 22.70 23.39 -31.68
CA ALA A 691 21.47 23.22 -30.91
C ALA A 691 21.06 21.74 -30.74
N VAL A 692 20.27 21.47 -29.70
CA VAL A 692 19.70 20.14 -29.43
C VAL A 692 18.20 20.22 -29.13
N SER A 693 17.49 19.11 -29.33
CA SER A 693 16.11 18.96 -28.88
C SER A 693 16.08 18.62 -27.39
N VAL A 694 15.34 19.39 -26.59
CA VAL A 694 15.32 19.26 -25.11
C VAL A 694 13.96 18.79 -24.59
N PHE A 695 14.01 17.88 -23.62
CA PHE A 695 12.90 17.34 -22.87
C PHE A 695 12.98 17.82 -21.42
N HIS A 696 11.87 18.31 -20.88
CA HIS A 696 11.84 18.82 -19.50
C HIS A 696 11.46 17.78 -18.44
N LYS A 697 11.17 16.56 -18.88
CA LYS A 697 10.72 15.48 -18.02
C LYS A 697 11.03 14.12 -18.64
N ALA A 698 11.64 13.24 -17.85
CA ALA A 698 11.67 11.81 -18.12
C ALA A 698 10.76 11.09 -17.11
N LYS A 699 10.03 10.07 -17.57
CA LYS A 699 9.29 9.16 -16.70
C LYS A 699 9.87 7.77 -16.89
N PHE A 700 10.01 7.05 -15.80
CA PHE A 700 10.40 5.65 -15.84
C PHE A 700 9.60 4.88 -14.80
N TRP A 701 9.34 3.62 -15.11
CA TRP A 701 8.64 2.70 -14.24
C TRP A 701 9.68 1.85 -13.54
N ASN A 702 9.84 2.11 -12.25
CA ASN A 702 10.65 1.28 -11.38
C ASN A 702 9.84 0.00 -11.18
N HIS A 703 10.31 -1.09 -11.76
CA HIS A 703 9.72 -2.39 -11.49
C HIS A 703 9.69 -2.65 -9.98
N ASP A 704 8.71 -3.41 -9.51
CA ASP A 704 8.42 -3.67 -8.09
C ASP A 704 9.71 -3.83 -7.25
N ALA A 705 9.65 -3.32 -6.01
CA ALA A 705 10.58 -3.50 -4.89
C ALA A 705 11.22 -4.86 -4.75
N LEU A 706 10.63 -5.88 -5.35
CA LEU A 706 11.04 -7.27 -5.23
C LEU A 706 11.17 -7.95 -6.60
N ARG A 707 11.06 -7.19 -7.70
CA ARG A 707 10.97 -7.65 -9.10
C ARG A 707 10.04 -8.86 -9.27
N ARG A 708 8.96 -8.87 -8.50
CA ARG A 708 7.94 -9.91 -8.62
C ARG A 708 7.29 -9.79 -9.99
N GLU A 709 7.14 -10.92 -10.68
CA GLU A 709 6.58 -10.98 -12.04
C GLU A 709 5.18 -10.35 -12.15
N ASP A 710 4.47 -10.19 -11.03
CA ASP A 710 3.15 -9.59 -10.88
C ASP A 710 3.12 -8.33 -9.98
N GLY A 711 4.28 -7.87 -9.53
CA GLY A 711 4.44 -6.67 -8.73
C GLY A 711 4.06 -5.41 -9.53
N GLN A 712 3.41 -4.45 -8.87
CA GLN A 712 3.07 -3.19 -9.53
C GLN A 712 4.31 -2.32 -9.71
N ASP A 713 4.52 -1.85 -10.93
CA ASP A 713 5.56 -0.87 -11.21
C ASP A 713 5.27 0.46 -10.50
N GLU A 714 6.26 1.00 -9.80
CA GLU A 714 6.19 2.34 -9.24
C GLU A 714 6.61 3.36 -10.29
N ARG A 715 5.69 4.28 -10.60
CA ARG A 715 5.99 5.38 -11.49
C ARG A 715 6.90 6.38 -10.81
N ASP A 716 7.99 6.72 -11.48
CA ASP A 716 8.94 7.75 -11.07
C ASP A 716 9.18 8.77 -12.20
N ALA A 717 9.72 9.94 -11.87
CA ALA A 717 10.02 10.99 -12.82
C ALA A 717 11.17 11.90 -12.38
N VAL A 718 11.94 12.36 -13.36
CA VAL A 718 12.98 13.38 -13.19
C VAL A 718 12.62 14.58 -14.07
N HIS A 719 12.68 15.78 -13.49
CA HIS A 719 12.48 17.05 -14.21
C HIS A 719 13.80 17.78 -14.40
N ALA A 720 13.94 18.41 -15.56
CA ALA A 720 15.12 19.19 -15.94
C ALA A 720 14.67 20.37 -16.78
N ARG A 721 14.25 21.45 -16.12
CA ARG A 721 13.69 22.63 -16.77
C ARG A 721 14.18 23.93 -16.13
N PRO A 722 14.46 24.97 -16.93
CA PRO A 722 14.79 26.29 -16.43
C PRO A 722 13.53 26.99 -15.88
N TYR A 723 13.71 28.19 -15.34
CA TYR A 723 12.59 29.04 -14.95
C TYR A 723 11.76 29.42 -16.19
N GLN A 724 10.47 29.66 -15.99
CA GLN A 724 9.56 30.08 -17.05
C GLN A 724 8.46 30.96 -16.48
N HIS A 725 7.69 31.63 -17.33
CA HIS A 725 6.49 32.35 -16.91
C HIS A 725 5.25 31.53 -17.26
N ASP A 726 4.28 31.45 -16.33
CA ASP A 726 3.00 30.83 -16.63
C ASP A 726 2.12 31.72 -17.54
N LYS A 727 0.95 31.20 -17.94
CA LYS A 727 0.01 31.94 -18.81
C LYS A 727 -0.47 33.28 -18.21
N ARG A 728 -0.25 33.52 -16.92
CA ARG A 728 -0.62 34.75 -16.20
C ARG A 728 0.62 35.62 -15.92
N GLY A 729 1.76 35.32 -16.53
CA GLY A 729 3.01 36.07 -16.34
C GLY A 729 3.68 35.84 -14.98
N ARG A 730 3.25 34.84 -14.19
CA ARG A 730 3.88 34.54 -12.90
C ARG A 730 5.13 33.70 -13.13
N MET A 731 6.22 34.02 -12.44
CA MET A 731 7.45 33.25 -12.49
C MET A 731 7.23 31.86 -11.87
N VAL A 732 7.52 30.83 -12.66
CA VAL A 732 7.60 29.44 -12.26
C VAL A 732 9.09 29.11 -12.11
N PRO A 733 9.56 28.81 -10.88
CA PRO A 733 10.96 28.48 -10.66
C PRO A 733 11.45 27.29 -11.50
N GLY A 734 12.73 27.32 -11.86
CA GLY A 734 13.41 26.19 -12.48
C GLY A 734 13.36 24.96 -11.58
N ARG A 735 13.43 23.78 -12.19
CA ARG A 735 13.43 22.50 -11.49
C ARG A 735 14.39 21.53 -12.17
N PHE A 736 15.46 21.20 -11.45
CA PHE A 736 16.51 20.28 -11.86
C PHE A 736 16.65 19.21 -10.78
N ASP A 737 15.92 18.11 -10.97
CA ASP A 737 15.84 17.01 -10.01
C ASP A 737 17.16 16.22 -9.96
N THR A 738 17.41 15.57 -8.82
CA THR A 738 18.53 14.66 -8.61
C THR A 738 18.13 13.21 -8.85
N ALA A 739 19.05 12.41 -9.39
CA ALA A 739 18.83 11.01 -9.76
C ALA A 739 20.00 10.13 -9.32
N LEU A 740 19.72 8.85 -9.06
CA LEU A 740 20.72 7.80 -8.88
C LEU A 740 21.12 7.26 -10.26
N ILE A 741 22.41 7.33 -10.58
CA ILE A 741 22.93 7.03 -11.92
C ILE A 741 24.02 5.97 -11.81
N LYS A 742 23.97 4.98 -12.71
CA LYS A 742 24.97 3.92 -12.82
C LYS A 742 26.28 4.45 -13.43
N VAL A 743 27.43 4.18 -12.81
CA VAL A 743 28.74 4.76 -13.19
C VAL A 743 29.82 3.72 -13.54
N GLY A 744 29.50 2.43 -13.60
CA GLY A 744 30.46 1.37 -13.93
C GLY A 744 29.82 0.04 -14.35
N ALA A 745 30.63 -0.88 -14.89
CA ALA A 745 30.19 -2.23 -15.28
C ALA A 745 29.88 -3.11 -14.06
N ASP A 746 30.62 -2.91 -12.95
CA ASP A 746 30.47 -3.65 -11.69
C ASP A 746 29.37 -3.12 -10.77
N SER A 747 28.43 -2.30 -11.30
CA SER A 747 27.29 -1.86 -10.50
C SER A 747 26.51 -3.07 -10.00
N ARG A 748 26.47 -3.24 -8.69
CA ARG A 748 25.56 -4.22 -8.08
C ARG A 748 24.15 -3.67 -8.20
N GLU A 749 23.16 -4.54 -8.28
CA GLU A 749 21.76 -4.09 -8.31
C GLU A 749 21.31 -3.47 -6.97
N ARG A 750 22.14 -3.54 -5.92
CA ARG A 750 21.77 -3.29 -4.52
C ARG A 750 22.84 -2.50 -3.77
N GLY A 751 22.35 -1.68 -2.85
CA GLY A 751 23.16 -0.67 -2.19
C GLY A 751 23.65 0.40 -3.16
N VAL A 752 24.45 1.31 -2.65
CA VAL A 752 24.96 2.44 -3.43
C VAL A 752 26.20 2.11 -4.29
N THR A 753 26.64 0.86 -4.28
CA THR A 753 27.88 0.43 -4.96
C THR A 753 27.72 0.47 -6.48
N GLY A 754 28.56 1.24 -7.16
CA GLY A 754 28.49 1.45 -8.61
C GLY A 754 27.44 2.47 -9.06
N PHE A 755 26.82 3.16 -8.09
CA PHE A 755 25.95 4.30 -8.33
C PHE A 755 26.56 5.60 -7.83
N ARG A 756 26.08 6.72 -8.38
CA ARG A 756 26.39 8.07 -7.93
C ARG A 756 25.19 8.97 -8.14
N VAL A 757 25.04 9.97 -7.27
CA VAL A 757 23.99 10.97 -7.42
C VAL A 757 24.44 12.01 -8.44
N GLY A 758 23.58 12.33 -9.40
CA GLY A 758 23.74 13.44 -10.32
C GLY A 758 22.52 14.36 -10.32
N GLN A 759 22.73 15.67 -10.40
CA GLN A 759 21.65 16.61 -10.71
C GLN A 759 21.46 16.65 -12.22
N VAL A 760 20.24 16.40 -12.68
CA VAL A 760 19.93 16.38 -14.10
C VAL A 760 19.63 17.79 -14.58
N ARG A 761 20.51 18.34 -15.42
CA ARG A 761 20.35 19.70 -15.97
C ARG A 761 19.65 19.70 -17.33
N VAL A 762 19.98 18.74 -18.20
CA VAL A 762 19.42 18.68 -19.56
C VAL A 762 19.10 17.23 -19.92
N ILE A 763 17.90 16.98 -20.45
CA ILE A 763 17.54 15.72 -21.12
C ILE A 763 17.34 16.07 -22.59
N PHE A 764 18.08 15.43 -23.50
CA PHE A 764 18.11 15.86 -24.89
C PHE A 764 18.24 14.71 -25.89
N GLU A 765 17.94 15.04 -27.15
CA GLU A 765 18.22 14.23 -28.32
C GLU A 765 19.05 15.06 -29.31
N LEU A 766 19.96 14.39 -30.01
CA LEU A 766 20.70 14.98 -31.13
C LEU A 766 19.85 14.91 -32.41
N SER A 767 20.09 15.83 -33.34
CA SER A 767 19.50 15.70 -34.68
C SER A 767 20.02 14.42 -35.35
N LYS A 768 19.23 13.82 -36.24
CA LYS A 768 19.63 12.61 -36.96
C LYS A 768 20.99 12.80 -37.66
N THR A 769 21.16 13.93 -38.35
CA THR A 769 22.42 14.29 -39.02
C THR A 769 23.60 14.36 -38.04
N ALA A 770 23.44 15.05 -36.89
CA ALA A 770 24.51 15.15 -35.91
C ALA A 770 24.84 13.80 -35.25
N ALA A 771 23.84 12.96 -35.02
CA ALA A 771 24.05 11.61 -34.50
C ALA A 771 24.78 10.71 -35.52
N ASP A 772 24.36 10.76 -36.79
CA ASP A 772 24.99 9.98 -37.87
C ASP A 772 26.46 10.39 -38.05
N GLU A 773 26.79 11.68 -37.94
CA GLU A 773 28.17 12.18 -38.02
C GLU A 773 29.01 11.77 -36.80
N LEU A 774 28.52 12.03 -35.58
CA LEU A 774 29.27 11.79 -34.33
C LEU A 774 29.47 10.30 -34.01
N PHE A 775 28.54 9.44 -34.42
CA PHE A 775 28.55 8.00 -34.10
C PHE A 775 28.77 7.10 -35.33
N SER A 776 29.42 7.63 -36.36
CA SER A 776 29.67 7.00 -37.67
C SER A 776 30.61 5.79 -37.66
N VAL A 777 31.13 5.34 -36.50
CA VAL A 777 32.12 4.26 -36.43
C VAL A 777 31.47 2.89 -36.69
N PRO A 778 31.88 2.14 -37.74
CA PRO A 778 31.31 0.82 -38.06
C PRO A 778 31.50 -0.20 -36.91
N ALA A 779 30.56 -1.14 -36.78
CA ALA A 779 30.57 -2.23 -35.79
C ALA A 779 30.37 -1.84 -34.30
N ARG A 780 29.73 -0.69 -34.02
CA ARG A 780 29.37 -0.24 -32.67
C ARG A 780 27.87 -0.25 -32.40
N PRO A 781 27.43 -0.37 -31.13
CA PRO A 781 26.02 -0.26 -30.79
C PRO A 781 25.49 1.11 -31.21
N PRO A 782 24.22 1.19 -31.66
CA PRO A 782 23.62 2.44 -32.10
C PRO A 782 23.68 3.49 -30.98
N PRO A 783 23.77 4.79 -31.32
CA PRO A 783 23.78 5.84 -30.31
C PRO A 783 22.52 5.76 -29.45
N PRO A 784 22.62 6.03 -28.13
CA PRO A 784 21.44 6.13 -27.30
C PRO A 784 20.52 7.22 -27.85
N GLN A 785 19.23 6.91 -27.98
CA GLN A 785 18.26 7.87 -28.49
C GLN A 785 18.23 9.14 -27.63
N HIS A 786 18.11 8.97 -26.31
CA HIS A 786 18.03 10.07 -25.35
C HIS A 786 19.28 10.11 -24.47
N LEU A 787 19.84 11.30 -24.32
CA LEU A 787 21.03 11.60 -23.52
C LEU A 787 20.68 12.57 -22.39
N VAL A 788 21.51 12.56 -21.36
CA VAL A 788 21.31 13.37 -20.16
C VAL A 788 22.61 14.05 -19.76
N TYR A 789 22.61 15.37 -19.67
CA TYR A 789 23.69 16.13 -19.05
C TYR A 789 23.46 16.20 -17.53
N VAL A 790 24.46 15.75 -16.77
CA VAL A 790 24.38 15.64 -15.32
C VAL A 790 25.55 16.33 -14.64
N GLU A 791 25.27 17.03 -13.55
CA GLU A 791 26.29 17.53 -12.62
C GLU A 791 26.42 16.57 -11.45
N TRP A 792 27.64 16.15 -11.13
CA TRP A 792 27.89 15.09 -10.17
C TRP A 792 28.00 15.57 -8.72
N PHE A 793 27.49 14.75 -7.82
CA PHE A 793 27.85 14.78 -6.40
C PHE A 793 28.99 13.79 -6.12
N THR A 794 29.66 13.87 -4.97
CA THR A 794 30.75 12.95 -4.61
C THR A 794 30.26 11.50 -4.60
N PRO A 795 31.15 10.52 -4.87
CA PRO A 795 30.84 9.12 -4.64
C PRO A 795 30.38 8.86 -3.21
N PHE A 796 29.59 7.81 -3.01
CA PHE A 796 29.16 7.39 -1.69
C PHE A 796 30.36 6.91 -0.85
N ALA A 797 30.46 7.44 0.36
CA ALA A 797 31.40 6.99 1.39
C ALA A 797 30.64 6.17 2.45
N HIS A 798 31.04 6.25 3.71
CA HIS A 798 30.31 5.59 4.80
C HIS A 798 29.06 6.40 5.22
N PRO A 799 27.97 5.72 5.62
CA PRO A 799 26.81 6.40 6.19
C PRO A 799 27.15 7.03 7.55
N GLU A 800 26.45 8.11 7.92
CA GLU A 800 26.59 8.75 9.24
C GLU A 800 26.10 7.83 10.37
N ALA A 801 26.70 7.94 11.57
CA ALA A 801 26.44 7.01 12.68
C ALA A 801 24.98 7.00 13.18
N ASP A 802 24.39 8.17 13.44
CA ASP A 802 23.04 8.25 14.03
C ASP A 802 21.92 8.22 12.99
N SER A 803 22.11 8.96 11.89
CA SER A 803 21.09 9.10 10.85
C SER A 803 21.08 7.94 9.86
N LEU A 804 22.22 7.24 9.73
CA LEU A 804 22.49 6.20 8.74
C LEU A 804 22.26 6.67 7.29
N MET A 805 22.30 7.97 7.04
CA MET A 805 22.21 8.55 5.70
C MET A 805 23.60 8.79 5.13
N TYR A 806 23.74 8.65 3.81
CA TYR A 806 24.98 8.97 3.13
C TYR A 806 25.12 10.46 2.92
N ARG A 807 26.28 10.98 3.29
CA ARG A 807 26.68 12.35 2.97
C ARG A 807 27.24 12.41 1.54
N VAL A 808 26.78 13.38 0.76
CA VAL A 808 27.30 13.69 -0.57
C VAL A 808 27.51 15.20 -0.71
N SER A 809 28.54 15.60 -1.45
CA SER A 809 28.84 17.02 -1.72
C SER A 809 28.95 17.28 -3.21
N ARG A 810 28.86 18.53 -3.67
CA ARG A 810 29.12 18.85 -5.08
C ARG A 810 30.54 18.43 -5.47
N SER A 811 30.67 17.79 -6.63
CA SER A 811 31.98 17.44 -7.18
C SER A 811 32.49 18.54 -8.08
N TYR A 812 33.78 18.85 -7.96
CA TYR A 812 34.45 19.90 -8.73
C TYR A 812 35.62 19.32 -9.51
N GLN A 813 35.88 19.89 -10.69
CA GLN A 813 37.10 19.68 -11.45
C GLN A 813 38.24 20.52 -10.86
N SER A 814 39.48 20.27 -11.28
CA SER A 814 40.67 21.02 -10.83
C SER A 814 40.61 22.52 -11.15
N ASN A 815 39.83 22.92 -12.15
CA ASN A 815 39.60 24.31 -12.55
C ASN A 815 38.51 25.02 -11.70
N GLY A 816 37.96 24.36 -10.68
CA GLY A 816 36.90 24.91 -9.82
C GLY A 816 35.48 24.86 -10.41
N ARG A 817 35.29 24.32 -11.63
CA ARG A 817 33.96 24.10 -12.21
C ARG A 817 33.31 22.83 -11.67
N ARG A 818 31.97 22.76 -11.74
CA ARG A 818 31.22 21.57 -11.34
C ARG A 818 31.59 20.41 -12.27
N SER A 819 31.88 19.24 -11.71
CA SER A 819 32.10 18.04 -12.48
C SER A 819 30.80 17.62 -13.16
N ALA A 820 30.81 17.58 -14.49
CA ALA A 820 29.66 17.18 -15.29
C ALA A 820 30.03 16.13 -16.35
N SER A 821 29.03 15.39 -16.82
CA SER A 821 29.18 14.48 -17.95
C SER A 821 27.85 14.26 -18.66
N ILE A 822 27.91 13.72 -19.88
CA ILE A 822 26.73 13.18 -20.56
C ILE A 822 26.67 11.67 -20.38
N VAL A 823 25.48 11.17 -20.04
CA VAL A 823 25.17 9.74 -19.89
C VAL A 823 23.93 9.37 -20.71
N PRO A 824 23.77 8.10 -21.10
CA PRO A 824 22.52 7.62 -21.66
C PRO A 824 21.39 7.76 -20.63
N LEU A 825 20.18 8.10 -21.08
CA LEU A 825 19.02 8.21 -20.17
C LEU A 825 18.73 6.88 -19.44
N GLN A 826 19.08 5.75 -20.04
CA GLN A 826 18.97 4.41 -19.45
C GLN A 826 19.93 4.18 -18.27
N ALA A 827 20.92 5.04 -18.06
CA ALA A 827 21.81 4.97 -16.90
C ALA A 827 21.13 5.48 -15.61
N LEU A 828 20.10 6.32 -15.73
CA LEU A 828 19.29 6.76 -14.60
C LEU A 828 18.48 5.56 -14.09
N GLN A 829 18.62 5.25 -12.81
CA GLN A 829 17.83 4.21 -12.16
C GLN A 829 16.58 4.78 -11.52
N ARG A 830 16.72 5.93 -10.84
CA ARG A 830 15.61 6.55 -10.10
C ARG A 830 15.83 8.00 -9.75
N SER A 831 14.77 8.72 -9.41
CA SER A 831 14.90 9.99 -8.72
C SER A 831 15.37 9.75 -7.27
N VAL A 832 16.10 10.72 -6.74
CA VAL A 832 16.61 10.71 -5.36
C VAL A 832 16.42 12.09 -4.78
N GLN A 833 15.82 12.19 -3.59
CA GLN A 833 15.77 13.46 -2.86
C GLN A 833 17.03 13.65 -2.01
N LEU A 834 17.55 14.87 -1.99
CA LEU A 834 18.68 15.26 -1.15
C LEU A 834 18.18 16.17 -0.03
N PHE A 835 18.58 15.88 1.22
CA PHE A 835 18.36 16.78 2.35
C PHE A 835 19.54 17.74 2.46
N PRO A 836 19.31 19.06 2.35
CA PRO A 836 20.36 20.06 2.55
C PRO A 836 20.92 19.96 3.98
N ARG A 837 22.24 20.12 4.13
CA ARG A 837 22.82 20.32 5.46
C ARG A 837 22.52 21.76 5.91
N PHE A 838 21.48 21.93 6.71
CA PHE A 838 21.03 23.25 7.16
C PHE A 838 21.96 23.86 8.23
N GLY A 839 22.63 23.03 9.04
CA GLY A 839 23.29 23.53 10.26
C GLY A 839 22.25 23.83 11.34
N ALA A 840 22.53 24.75 12.27
CA ALA A 840 21.60 25.04 13.38
C ALA A 840 20.30 25.73 12.92
N ALA A 841 20.40 26.65 11.97
CA ALA A 841 19.29 27.39 11.37
C ALA A 841 19.39 27.36 9.86
N VAL A 842 18.27 27.55 9.16
CA VAL A 842 18.26 27.64 7.69
C VAL A 842 19.03 28.90 7.26
N PRO A 843 20.05 28.80 6.39
CA PRO A 843 20.77 29.96 5.91
C PRO A 843 19.88 30.93 5.12
N GLU A 844 20.18 32.23 5.19
CA GLU A 844 19.38 33.27 4.58
C GLU A 844 19.30 33.11 3.04
N GLY A 845 18.10 33.32 2.50
CA GLY A 845 17.85 33.25 1.06
C GLY A 845 17.89 31.84 0.46
N TRP A 846 17.96 30.79 1.29
CA TRP A 846 17.69 29.41 0.85
C TRP A 846 16.20 29.21 0.65
N THR A 847 15.85 28.50 -0.42
CA THR A 847 14.47 28.17 -0.80
C THR A 847 14.45 26.77 -1.40
N SER A 848 13.27 26.16 -1.47
CA SER A 848 13.08 24.85 -2.14
C SER A 848 13.66 24.81 -3.57
N TYR A 849 13.75 25.95 -4.26
CA TYR A 849 14.12 26.00 -5.69
C TYR A 849 15.59 26.32 -5.95
N ASN A 850 16.31 26.90 -4.99
CA ASN A 850 17.73 27.27 -5.15
C ASN A 850 18.66 26.48 -4.22
N VAL A 851 18.13 25.72 -3.26
CA VAL A 851 18.95 25.03 -2.26
C VAL A 851 19.89 24.00 -2.87
N LEU A 852 19.49 23.33 -3.97
CA LEU A 852 20.38 22.38 -4.66
C LEU A 852 21.60 23.08 -5.26
N ASP A 853 21.49 24.36 -5.63
CA ASP A 853 22.59 25.14 -6.20
C ASP A 853 23.42 25.88 -5.14
N LYS A 854 22.79 26.32 -4.03
CA LYS A 854 23.44 27.07 -2.96
C LYS A 854 24.08 26.21 -1.88
N CYS A 855 23.53 25.03 -1.59
CA CYS A 855 24.05 24.14 -0.56
C CYS A 855 25.16 23.27 -1.16
N GLU A 856 26.28 23.12 -0.44
CA GLU A 856 27.43 22.33 -0.91
C GLU A 856 27.34 20.86 -0.50
N THR A 857 26.67 20.57 0.62
CA THR A 857 26.66 19.26 1.28
C THR A 857 25.23 18.82 1.58
N PHE A 858 24.92 17.59 1.24
CA PHE A 858 23.61 17.00 1.39
C PHE A 858 23.68 15.62 2.04
N ARG A 859 22.53 15.14 2.50
CA ARG A 859 22.29 13.75 2.85
C ARG A 859 21.32 13.12 1.88
N VAL A 860 21.59 11.90 1.47
CA VAL A 860 20.73 11.16 0.55
C VAL A 860 19.54 10.59 1.30
N ASN A 861 18.31 10.90 0.86
CA ASN A 861 17.08 10.46 1.51
C ASN A 861 16.72 9.00 1.16
N PRO A 862 16.79 8.04 2.10
CA PRO A 862 16.34 6.67 1.84
C PRO A 862 14.82 6.50 2.01
N PHE A 863 14.12 7.48 2.59
CA PHE A 863 12.70 7.36 2.97
C PHE A 863 11.73 7.91 1.92
N LEU A 864 12.14 8.18 0.69
CA LEU A 864 11.22 8.73 -0.32
C LEU A 864 10.05 7.75 -0.63
N ASP A 865 10.36 6.47 -0.70
CA ASP A 865 9.43 5.35 -0.89
C ASP A 865 10.11 4.04 -0.46
N ARG A 866 9.36 2.93 -0.49
CA ARG A 866 9.89 1.61 -0.11
C ARG A 866 11.07 1.19 -0.98
N HIS A 867 11.04 1.51 -2.27
CA HIS A 867 12.13 1.17 -3.18
C HIS A 867 13.42 1.93 -2.80
N SER A 868 13.31 3.22 -2.48
CA SER A 868 14.46 4.05 -2.06
C SER A 868 15.08 3.46 -0.81
N TYR A 869 14.23 3.02 0.12
CA TYR A 869 14.65 2.45 1.38
C TYR A 869 15.40 1.12 1.21
N MET A 870 15.07 0.33 0.19
CA MET A 870 15.76 -0.93 -0.12
C MET A 870 17.01 -0.75 -1.00
N THR A 871 17.05 0.30 -1.82
CA THR A 871 18.14 0.52 -2.78
C THR A 871 19.28 1.33 -2.18
N ILE A 872 18.93 2.38 -1.43
CA ILE A 872 19.88 3.37 -0.91
C ILE A 872 20.43 2.93 0.44
N PHE A 873 19.56 2.38 1.30
CA PHE A 873 19.94 1.89 2.62
C PHE A 873 20.12 0.38 2.56
#